data_AF-A0A939BWB0-F1
#
_entry.id   AF-A0A939BWB0-F1
#
_cell.length_a   1.000
_cell.length_b   1.000
_cell.length_c   1.000
_cell.angle_alpha   90.00
_cell.angle_beta   90.00
_cell.angle_gamma   90.00
#
_symmetry.space_group_name_H-M   'P 1'
#
loop_
_entity.id
_entity.type
_entity.pdbx_description
1 polymer ?
#
loop_
_entity_poly.entity_id
_entity_poly.type
_entity_poly.pdbx_seq_one_letter_code
_entity_poly.pdbx_strand_id
1 'polypeptide(L)'
;MVTTLPEQAPPPSGPTPPGSTTVVPDGKPAKQSVILPMILRRLLVMIPTLLGVVTITFILTRALGGNPAKQIAGQAADPATIAAIEAEYGFDKPLIVQYWNYITGLFRGDLGTSTVTNEPVLDDLVARFPATLEMIILAIAVALVIGIPLGAWAARTKRKAIGGAISAVTFFTLAVPDFWLALMAIYVFFFVLGWLPAPTGQVSLSATGPENITGAALVDSVITGDWVAFSDAFLHAVLPIGVLGILLSAPIARLMRGAMMVALESDFIRFGTSIGLSRLMLWRYAVRGSIPTVITFTGTLFVLLCGGAILIETVFSWGGVGQYAAQAIQRNDYDATAGFVLVSGIIAMVGFLVIDLIQMKVDPRIRVTGRTRPLRTLFTWRAARSEAELPVAVPVSIDRPGEPITAGPVDEAALDEEERVDPEPVRPKRSMADRFAPVTELGSVLWEIVRDLRPQRIPGAIWRTIRSGNVPLLAGGAIIALMVLAAFIVPTFWKFDVLAPDVLNPLAEPSAEHPFGTDNSGFDVFIRVIYAARTDLWIAFAGVAISAVLGIFLGMLVGYSRKRWVDDVAMRIVDMIQVFPVLIVAVAMVAFSGNSLTNVIWALVFINAPIFMRLARGEVLTVREHRYIEAAGAMGNSRIRTLVKHVLPNIMSQGIVQMGIQLGYAILTVAGLAFLGVGVQAPTAEWGSMILSGKDNIVTGQWWTVTFPGLAILVAVAGFNLLADGVAKARDIYR
;
A
#
# COMPACT_ATOMS: atom_id res chain seq x y z
N MET A 1 53.75 58.02 0.14
CA MET A 1 53.20 58.54 1.40
C MET A 1 52.07 57.59 1.80
N VAL A 2 52.04 56.84 2.88
CA VAL A 2 52.73 56.90 4.18
C VAL A 2 52.53 55.52 4.85
N THR A 3 53.66 54.91 5.26
CA THR A 3 53.89 54.05 6.44
C THR A 3 53.44 52.58 6.51
N THR A 4 54.46 51.73 6.54
CA THR A 4 54.51 50.35 7.06
C THR A 4 54.44 50.35 8.60
N LEU A 5 53.57 49.53 9.19
CA LEU A 5 53.62 49.15 10.61
C LEU A 5 54.15 47.71 10.74
N PRO A 6 54.91 47.39 11.80
CA PRO A 6 55.61 46.12 11.94
C PRO A 6 54.71 45.00 12.45
N GLU A 7 55.06 43.79 12.04
CA GLU A 7 54.46 42.50 12.40
C GLU A 7 54.40 42.32 13.93
N GLN A 8 53.18 42.26 14.49
CA GLN A 8 52.96 41.92 15.89
C GLN A 8 52.99 40.39 16.06
N ALA A 9 53.87 39.90 16.93
CA ALA A 9 53.92 38.50 17.34
C ALA A 9 52.60 38.09 18.06
N PRO A 10 52.13 36.85 17.88
CA PRO A 10 50.93 36.36 18.55
C PRO A 10 51.16 36.25 20.08
N PRO A 11 50.12 36.41 20.92
CA PRO A 11 50.26 36.31 22.36
C PRO A 11 50.59 34.86 22.79
N PRO A 12 51.26 34.67 23.94
CA PRO A 12 51.64 33.33 24.40
C PRO A 12 50.41 32.48 24.72
N SER A 13 50.42 31.24 24.22
CA SER A 13 49.41 30.22 24.51
C SER A 13 49.36 29.93 26.02
N GLY A 14 48.20 30.13 26.65
CA GLY A 14 47.94 29.68 28.01
C GLY A 14 47.99 28.14 28.13
N PRO A 15 48.12 27.60 29.35
CA PRO A 15 48.29 26.16 29.56
C PRO A 15 47.04 25.40 29.12
N THR A 16 47.21 24.47 28.17
CA THR A 16 46.20 23.50 27.76
C THR A 16 45.82 22.58 28.92
N PRO A 17 44.53 22.32 29.17
CA PRO A 17 44.11 21.38 30.20
C PRO A 17 44.56 19.95 29.82
N PRO A 18 45.05 19.14 30.78
CA PRO A 18 45.50 17.79 30.50
C PRO A 18 44.29 16.87 30.28
N GLY A 19 44.21 16.25 29.10
CA GLY A 19 43.28 15.15 28.84
C GLY A 19 42.24 15.42 27.74
N SER A 20 42.68 15.74 26.53
CA SER A 20 41.90 15.36 25.34
C SER A 20 42.85 14.92 24.24
N THR A 21 43.27 13.66 24.28
CA THR A 21 43.79 12.96 23.10
C THR A 21 42.64 12.80 22.12
N THR A 22 42.32 13.87 21.40
CA THR A 22 41.66 13.75 20.11
C THR A 22 42.68 13.13 19.16
N VAL A 23 42.70 11.79 19.15
CA VAL A 23 43.34 11.03 18.08
C VAL A 23 42.57 11.37 16.81
N VAL A 24 42.98 12.42 16.11
CA VAL A 24 42.63 12.63 14.71
C VAL A 24 43.33 11.49 13.96
N PRO A 25 42.60 10.53 13.38
CA PRO A 25 43.26 9.45 12.65
C PRO A 25 43.87 10.06 11.39
N ASP A 26 45.19 10.19 11.35
CA ASP A 26 45.96 10.38 10.13
C ASP A 26 45.84 9.11 9.28
N GLY A 27 44.77 9.06 8.51
CA GLY A 27 44.51 7.99 7.55
C GLY A 27 43.55 8.51 6.51
N LYS A 28 44.07 8.78 5.30
CA LYS A 28 43.25 8.96 4.10
C LYS A 28 42.14 7.90 4.15
N PRO A 29 40.85 8.25 4.13
CA PRO A 29 39.79 7.26 4.26
C PRO A 29 39.97 6.25 3.12
N ALA A 30 40.31 5.01 3.48
CA ALA A 30 40.41 3.93 2.52
C ALA A 30 39.09 3.90 1.75
N LYS A 31 39.17 4.20 0.45
CA LYS A 31 38.07 4.26 -0.49
C LYS A 31 37.58 2.84 -0.79
N GLN A 32 37.27 2.05 0.24
CA GLN A 32 36.67 0.73 0.08
C GLN A 32 35.27 0.95 -0.47
N SER A 33 34.98 0.42 -1.65
CA SER A 33 33.69 0.52 -2.30
C SER A 33 32.65 -0.24 -1.48
N VAL A 34 32.02 0.45 -0.51
CA VAL A 34 30.91 -0.04 0.35
C VAL A 34 29.74 -0.60 -0.49
N ILE A 35 29.66 -0.20 -1.76
CA ILE A 35 28.60 -0.55 -2.70
C ILE A 35 28.57 -2.05 -3.03
N LEU A 36 29.71 -2.67 -3.34
CA LEU A 36 29.74 -4.07 -3.81
C LEU A 36 29.29 -5.08 -2.72
N PRO A 37 29.78 -5.00 -1.47
CA PRO A 37 29.27 -5.84 -0.39
C PRO A 37 27.78 -5.64 -0.10
N MET A 38 27.26 -4.42 -0.26
CA MET A 38 25.83 -4.13 -0.07
C MET A 38 24.98 -4.73 -1.19
N ILE A 39 25.40 -4.61 -2.45
CA ILE A 39 24.73 -5.25 -3.59
C ILE A 39 24.71 -6.77 -3.39
N LEU A 40 25.85 -7.37 -3.05
CA LEU A 40 25.93 -8.81 -2.82
C LEU A 40 25.01 -9.25 -1.68
N ARG A 41 24.96 -8.50 -0.57
CA ARG A 41 24.02 -8.76 0.52
C ARG A 41 22.56 -8.71 0.05
N ARG A 42 22.20 -7.73 -0.78
CA ARG A 42 20.84 -7.62 -1.33
C ARG A 42 20.50 -8.79 -2.24
N LEU A 43 21.42 -9.21 -3.11
CA LEU A 43 21.24 -10.39 -3.98
C LEU A 43 21.10 -11.69 -3.16
N LEU A 44 21.85 -11.86 -2.07
CA LEU A 44 21.70 -13.01 -1.18
C LEU A 44 20.35 -13.00 -0.46
N VAL A 45 19.92 -11.82 -0.02
CA VAL A 45 18.60 -11.56 0.56
C VAL A 45 17.51 -11.53 -0.52
N MET A 46 17.84 -11.78 -1.78
CA MET A 46 16.84 -11.92 -2.84
C MET A 46 16.46 -13.40 -3.03
N ILE A 47 17.43 -14.32 -2.95
CA ILE A 47 17.23 -15.76 -3.19
C ILE A 47 16.08 -16.37 -2.37
N PRO A 48 16.01 -16.21 -1.02
CA PRO A 48 14.90 -16.80 -0.28
C PRO A 48 13.55 -16.18 -0.66
N THR A 49 13.50 -14.90 -1.06
CA THR A 49 12.25 -14.24 -1.44
C THR A 49 11.74 -14.84 -2.74
N LEU A 50 12.65 -15.01 -3.71
CA LEU A 50 12.32 -15.65 -4.99
C LEU A 50 11.82 -17.08 -4.79
N LEU A 51 12.49 -17.87 -3.95
CA LEU A 51 12.02 -19.21 -3.61
C LEU A 51 10.62 -19.18 -2.96
N GLY A 52 10.35 -18.21 -2.09
CA GLY A 52 9.01 -18.01 -1.53
C GLY A 52 7.96 -17.66 -2.59
N VAL A 53 8.30 -16.78 -3.53
CA VAL A 53 7.44 -16.41 -4.66
C VAL A 53 7.14 -17.62 -5.54
N VAL A 54 8.16 -18.42 -5.87
CA VAL A 54 8.02 -19.67 -6.62
C VAL A 54 7.14 -20.67 -5.87
N THR A 55 7.36 -20.83 -4.56
CA THR A 55 6.57 -21.73 -3.72
C THR A 55 5.10 -21.33 -3.70
N ILE A 56 4.82 -20.05 -3.44
CA ILE A 56 3.44 -19.54 -3.36
C ILE A 56 2.76 -19.69 -4.71
N THR A 57 3.44 -19.34 -5.81
CA THR A 57 2.87 -19.48 -7.16
C THR A 57 2.51 -20.93 -7.47
N PHE A 58 3.42 -21.87 -7.18
CA PHE A 58 3.17 -23.30 -7.35
C PHE A 58 1.98 -23.79 -6.51
N ILE A 59 1.87 -23.36 -5.24
CA ILE A 59 0.74 -23.72 -4.38
C ILE A 59 -0.57 -23.14 -4.93
N LEU A 60 -0.57 -21.87 -5.35
CA LEU A 60 -1.76 -21.24 -5.91
C LEU A 60 -2.25 -21.98 -7.16
N THR A 61 -1.36 -22.36 -8.08
CA THR A 61 -1.77 -23.01 -9.33
C THR A 61 -2.04 -24.50 -9.20
N ARG A 62 -1.31 -25.23 -8.33
CA ARG A 62 -1.44 -26.70 -8.20
C ARG A 62 -2.34 -27.14 -7.05
N ALA A 63 -2.29 -26.45 -5.92
CA ALA A 63 -3.05 -26.85 -4.74
C ALA A 63 -4.44 -26.19 -4.70
N LEU A 64 -4.58 -24.96 -5.18
CA LEU A 64 -5.89 -24.28 -5.26
C LEU A 64 -6.54 -24.42 -6.64
N GLY A 65 -5.77 -24.48 -7.72
CA GLY A 65 -6.27 -24.50 -9.10
C GLY A 65 -7.00 -25.78 -9.53
N GLY A 66 -7.01 -26.85 -8.74
CA GLY A 66 -7.54 -28.15 -9.18
C GLY A 66 -6.57 -28.90 -10.10
N ASN A 67 -7.04 -29.96 -10.78
CA ASN A 67 -6.17 -30.84 -11.58
C ASN A 67 -5.92 -30.26 -12.99
N PRO A 68 -4.68 -29.85 -13.34
CA PRO A 68 -4.40 -29.23 -14.64
C PRO A 68 -4.60 -30.19 -15.82
N ALA A 69 -4.45 -31.52 -15.61
CA ALA A 69 -4.70 -32.50 -16.69
C ALA A 69 -6.14 -32.46 -17.18
N LYS A 70 -7.11 -32.22 -16.30
CA LYS A 70 -8.52 -32.13 -16.70
C LYS A 70 -8.82 -30.95 -17.61
N GLN A 71 -8.02 -29.88 -17.53
CA GLN A 71 -8.20 -28.74 -18.40
C GLN A 71 -7.50 -28.91 -19.74
N ILE A 72 -6.29 -29.46 -19.74
CA ILE A 72 -5.57 -29.79 -20.98
C ILE A 72 -6.38 -30.81 -21.80
N ALA A 73 -6.97 -31.80 -21.12
CA ALA A 73 -7.83 -32.80 -21.76
C ALA A 73 -9.17 -32.21 -22.25
N GLY A 74 -9.65 -31.14 -21.61
CA GLY A 74 -10.99 -30.58 -21.79
C GLY A 74 -12.04 -31.20 -20.86
N GLN A 75 -13.12 -30.44 -20.57
CA GLN A 75 -14.12 -30.83 -19.56
C GLN A 75 -14.87 -32.15 -19.85
N ALA A 76 -14.88 -32.60 -21.10
CA ALA A 76 -15.55 -33.83 -21.55
C ALA A 76 -14.57 -34.99 -21.85
N ALA A 77 -13.28 -34.84 -21.50
CA ALA A 77 -12.29 -35.88 -21.73
C ALA A 77 -12.61 -37.16 -20.97
N ASP A 78 -12.37 -38.29 -21.63
CA ASP A 78 -12.45 -39.59 -20.98
C ASP A 78 -11.37 -39.71 -19.88
N PRO A 79 -11.66 -40.46 -18.79
CA PRO A 79 -10.71 -40.63 -17.69
C PRO A 79 -9.36 -41.22 -18.11
N ALA A 80 -9.28 -41.95 -19.24
CA ALA A 80 -8.02 -42.50 -19.74
C ALA A 80 -7.14 -41.41 -20.39
N THR A 81 -7.73 -40.48 -21.15
CA THR A 81 -7.00 -39.30 -21.66
C THR A 81 -6.49 -38.42 -20.52
N ILE A 82 -7.29 -38.23 -19.46
CA ILE A 82 -6.84 -37.48 -18.27
C ILE A 82 -5.65 -38.19 -17.61
N ALA A 83 -5.74 -39.51 -17.41
CA ALA A 83 -4.64 -40.30 -16.82
C ALA A 83 -3.37 -40.30 -17.69
N ALA A 84 -3.52 -40.29 -19.02
CA ALA A 84 -2.40 -40.18 -19.95
C ALA A 84 -1.68 -38.83 -19.82
N ILE A 85 -2.44 -37.73 -19.75
CA ILE A 85 -1.90 -36.38 -19.55
C ILE A 85 -1.28 -36.25 -18.15
N GLU A 86 -1.89 -36.84 -17.12
CA GLU A 86 -1.31 -36.87 -15.77
C GLU A 86 0.05 -37.56 -15.76
N ALA A 87 0.19 -38.68 -16.47
CA ALA A 87 1.46 -39.40 -16.59
C ALA A 87 2.49 -38.64 -17.43
N GLU A 88 2.07 -37.99 -18.52
CA GLU A 88 2.93 -37.23 -19.44
C GLU A 88 3.54 -36.00 -18.73
N TYR A 89 2.71 -35.21 -18.06
CA TYR A 89 3.14 -34.00 -17.36
C TYR A 89 3.58 -34.25 -15.90
N GLY A 90 3.47 -35.50 -15.42
CA GLY A 90 3.87 -35.92 -14.08
C GLY A 90 2.98 -35.37 -12.96
N PHE A 91 1.71 -35.11 -13.23
CA PHE A 91 0.73 -34.63 -12.25
C PHE A 91 0.24 -35.74 -11.32
N ASP A 92 0.50 -36.99 -11.68
CA ASP A 92 0.31 -38.19 -10.85
C ASP A 92 1.33 -38.30 -9.70
N LYS A 93 2.47 -37.60 -9.81
CA LYS A 93 3.57 -37.67 -8.83
C LYS A 93 3.23 -36.89 -7.55
N PRO A 94 3.85 -37.24 -6.40
CA PRO A 94 3.70 -36.46 -5.17
C PRO A 94 4.03 -34.97 -5.36
N LEU A 95 3.31 -34.07 -4.68
CA LEU A 95 3.47 -32.61 -4.82
C LEU A 95 4.91 -32.11 -4.67
N ILE A 96 5.71 -32.77 -3.81
CA ILE A 96 7.13 -32.43 -3.62
C ILE A 96 7.94 -32.69 -4.89
N VAL A 97 7.65 -33.77 -5.61
CA VAL A 97 8.32 -34.13 -6.87
C VAL A 97 7.89 -33.16 -7.97
N GLN A 98 6.59 -32.84 -8.04
CA GLN A 98 6.08 -31.81 -8.96
C GLN A 98 6.75 -30.46 -8.72
N TYR A 99 6.91 -30.07 -7.45
CA TYR A 99 7.57 -28.83 -7.07
C TYR A 99 9.04 -28.80 -7.49
N TRP A 100 9.77 -29.91 -7.30
CA TRP A 100 11.15 -30.02 -7.75
C TRP A 100 11.28 -29.93 -9.26
N ASN A 101 10.42 -30.63 -10.01
CA ASN A 101 10.38 -30.56 -11.47
C ASN A 101 10.10 -29.13 -11.94
N TYR A 102 9.12 -28.47 -11.33
CA TYR A 102 8.78 -27.08 -11.60
C TYR A 102 9.98 -26.14 -11.41
N ILE A 103 10.67 -26.22 -10.26
CA ILE A 103 11.88 -25.42 -10.02
C ILE A 103 12.95 -25.70 -11.07
N THR A 104 13.21 -26.97 -11.39
CA THR A 104 14.22 -27.32 -12.40
C THR A 104 13.87 -26.84 -13.80
N GLY A 105 12.58 -26.80 -14.16
CA GLY A 105 12.07 -26.18 -15.39
C GLY A 105 12.31 -24.68 -15.40
N LEU A 106 11.99 -23.98 -14.31
CA LEU A 106 12.22 -22.54 -14.17
C LEU A 106 13.71 -22.17 -14.36
N PHE A 107 14.64 -22.98 -13.84
CA PHE A 107 16.08 -22.77 -14.06
C PHE A 107 16.52 -22.92 -15.52
N ARG A 108 15.73 -23.61 -16.35
CA ARG A 108 15.93 -23.74 -17.80
C ARG A 108 15.20 -22.67 -18.60
N GLY A 109 14.49 -21.76 -17.93
CA GLY A 109 13.65 -20.74 -18.56
C GLY A 109 12.27 -21.25 -19.00
N ASP A 110 11.87 -22.44 -18.58
CA ASP A 110 10.57 -23.01 -18.91
C ASP A 110 9.50 -22.51 -17.93
N LEU A 111 8.65 -21.60 -18.41
CA LEU A 111 7.48 -21.08 -17.69
C LEU A 111 6.19 -21.87 -18.01
N GLY A 112 6.29 -22.95 -18.79
CA GLY A 112 5.14 -23.65 -19.37
C GLY A 112 4.70 -23.06 -20.71
N THR A 113 3.65 -23.66 -21.26
CA THR A 113 3.06 -23.29 -22.55
C THR A 113 1.63 -22.84 -22.32
N SER A 114 1.23 -21.71 -22.89
CA SER A 114 -0.14 -21.23 -22.77
C SER A 114 -1.09 -22.18 -23.49
N THR A 115 -2.18 -22.57 -22.83
CA THR A 115 -3.24 -23.37 -23.46
C THR A 115 -4.12 -22.54 -24.41
N VAL A 116 -3.95 -21.22 -24.40
CA VAL A 116 -4.72 -20.27 -25.20
C VAL A 116 -3.97 -19.88 -26.47
N THR A 117 -2.71 -19.48 -26.36
CA THR A 117 -1.90 -19.08 -27.51
C THR A 117 -1.16 -20.25 -28.14
N ASN A 118 -0.98 -21.35 -27.41
CA ASN A 118 -0.10 -22.47 -27.74
C ASN A 118 1.37 -22.09 -27.91
N GLU A 119 1.78 -20.95 -27.35
CA GLU A 119 3.16 -20.47 -27.35
C GLU A 119 3.79 -20.59 -25.96
N PRO A 120 5.13 -20.63 -25.86
CA PRO A 120 5.83 -20.54 -24.58
C PRO A 120 5.45 -19.26 -23.84
N VAL A 121 5.10 -19.39 -22.55
CA VAL A 121 4.61 -18.26 -21.75
C VAL A 121 5.65 -17.14 -21.65
N LEU A 122 6.93 -17.46 -21.64
CA LEU A 122 8.01 -16.47 -21.60
C LEU A 122 7.98 -15.56 -22.85
N ASP A 123 7.76 -16.13 -24.02
CA ASP A 123 7.75 -15.39 -25.29
C ASP A 123 6.52 -14.46 -25.33
N ASP A 124 5.37 -14.94 -24.88
CA ASP A 124 4.17 -14.14 -24.74
C ASP A 124 4.36 -12.94 -23.80
N LEU A 125 5.05 -13.15 -22.67
CA LEU A 125 5.34 -12.08 -21.71
C LEU A 125 6.35 -11.08 -22.25
N VAL A 126 7.43 -11.55 -22.88
CA VAL A 126 8.48 -10.68 -23.46
C VAL A 126 7.90 -9.83 -24.59
N ALA A 127 7.04 -10.38 -25.44
CA ALA A 127 6.43 -9.65 -26.55
C ALA A 127 5.50 -8.50 -26.08
N ARG A 128 4.85 -8.65 -24.92
CA ARG A 128 3.85 -7.69 -24.41
C ARG A 128 4.41 -6.72 -23.36
N PHE A 129 5.56 -7.05 -22.76
CA PHE A 129 6.17 -6.25 -21.71
C PHE A 129 6.52 -4.80 -22.13
N PRO A 130 7.06 -4.56 -23.35
CA PRO A 130 7.41 -3.23 -23.82
C PRO A 130 6.21 -2.27 -23.91
N ALA A 131 5.05 -2.76 -24.35
CA ALA A 131 3.81 -1.99 -24.37
C ALA A 131 3.41 -1.51 -22.97
N THR A 132 3.40 -2.40 -21.98
CA THR A 132 3.11 -2.04 -20.58
C THR A 132 4.12 -1.02 -20.05
N LEU A 133 5.41 -1.22 -20.37
CA LEU A 133 6.48 -0.34 -19.91
C LEU A 133 6.36 1.07 -20.50
N GLU A 134 6.05 1.19 -21.80
CA GLU A 134 5.82 2.45 -22.50
C GLU A 134 4.72 3.28 -21.81
N MET A 135 3.56 2.66 -21.56
CA MET A 135 2.45 3.32 -20.87
C MET A 135 2.83 3.80 -19.46
N ILE A 136 3.49 2.95 -18.67
CA ILE A 136 3.87 3.26 -17.28
C ILE A 136 4.88 4.41 -17.23
N ILE A 137 5.92 4.38 -18.06
CA ILE A 137 6.97 5.41 -18.07
C ILE A 137 6.38 6.76 -18.43
N LEU A 138 5.55 6.81 -19.47
CA LEU A 138 4.93 8.05 -19.92
C LEU A 138 3.90 8.57 -18.90
N ALA A 139 3.12 7.69 -18.28
CA ALA A 139 2.18 8.08 -17.23
C ALA A 139 2.90 8.67 -16.01
N ILE A 140 4.03 8.09 -15.60
CA ILE A 140 4.86 8.62 -14.52
C ILE A 140 5.47 9.98 -14.90
N ALA A 141 5.90 10.15 -16.14
CA ALA A 141 6.39 11.43 -16.62
C ALA A 141 5.32 12.52 -16.47
N VAL A 142 4.09 12.25 -16.93
CA VAL A 142 2.92 13.14 -16.74
C VAL A 142 2.67 13.39 -15.24
N ALA A 143 2.67 12.34 -14.44
CA ALA A 143 2.43 12.42 -13.00
C ALA A 143 3.46 13.29 -12.27
N LEU A 144 4.73 13.25 -12.68
CA LEU A 144 5.80 14.08 -12.13
C LEU A 144 5.67 15.54 -12.57
N VAL A 145 5.37 15.77 -13.85
CA VAL A 145 5.17 17.11 -14.43
C VAL A 145 4.00 17.83 -13.75
N ILE A 146 2.95 17.12 -13.36
CA ILE A 146 1.80 17.71 -12.65
C ILE A 146 2.03 17.72 -11.14
N GLY A 147 2.41 16.58 -10.57
CA GLY A 147 2.43 16.34 -9.13
C GLY A 147 3.50 17.15 -8.40
N ILE A 148 4.72 17.26 -8.94
CA ILE A 148 5.80 18.01 -8.28
C ILE A 148 5.44 19.50 -8.19
N PRO A 149 5.08 20.21 -9.28
CA PRO A 149 4.70 21.61 -9.19
C PRO A 149 3.49 21.84 -8.30
N LEU A 150 2.45 20.99 -8.41
CA LEU A 150 1.23 21.11 -7.61
C LEU A 150 1.53 20.99 -6.10
N GLY A 151 2.30 19.97 -5.70
CA GLY A 151 2.70 19.76 -4.31
C GLY A 151 3.62 20.84 -3.76
N ALA A 152 4.62 21.27 -4.54
CA ALA A 152 5.55 22.32 -4.15
C ALA A 152 4.86 23.69 -4.02
N TRP A 153 3.87 23.96 -4.86
CA TRP A 153 3.03 25.16 -4.79
C TRP A 153 2.07 25.12 -3.59
N ALA A 154 1.49 23.96 -3.30
CA ALA A 154 0.62 23.76 -2.14
C ALA A 154 1.35 24.01 -0.82
N ALA A 155 2.62 23.60 -0.70
CA ALA A 155 3.44 23.82 0.50
C ALA A 155 3.76 25.30 0.76
N ARG A 156 3.89 26.13 -0.28
CA ARG A 156 4.18 27.57 -0.15
C ARG A 156 2.96 28.38 0.29
N THR A 157 1.76 27.88 0.03
CA THR A 157 0.57 28.71 0.06
C THR A 157 0.06 28.93 1.48
N LYS A 158 0.24 30.15 2.00
CA LYS A 158 -0.35 30.58 3.29
C LYS A 158 -1.88 30.75 3.23
N ARG A 159 -2.47 30.78 2.03
CA ARG A 159 -3.92 30.93 1.83
C ARG A 159 -4.62 29.59 2.11
N LYS A 160 -5.42 29.55 3.18
CA LYS A 160 -6.19 28.37 3.59
C LYS A 160 -7.09 27.82 2.46
N ALA A 161 -7.69 28.70 1.63
CA ALA A 161 -8.58 28.29 0.55
C ALA A 161 -7.87 27.51 -0.57
N ILE A 162 -6.77 28.05 -1.13
CA ILE A 162 -6.01 27.38 -2.20
C ILE A 162 -5.35 26.11 -1.68
N GLY A 163 -4.73 26.17 -0.50
CA GLY A 163 -4.15 24.99 0.13
C GLY A 163 -5.19 23.91 0.43
N GLY A 164 -6.43 24.30 0.75
CA GLY A 164 -7.58 23.42 0.93
C GLY A 164 -8.10 22.84 -0.39
N ALA A 165 -8.20 23.63 -1.45
CA ALA A 165 -8.63 23.18 -2.77
C ALA A 165 -7.68 22.13 -3.36
N ILE A 166 -6.37 22.36 -3.28
CA ILE A 166 -5.38 21.37 -3.74
C ILE A 166 -5.48 20.08 -2.93
N SER A 167 -5.63 20.20 -1.60
CA SER A 167 -5.83 19.03 -0.74
C SER A 167 -7.12 18.29 -1.09
N ALA A 168 -8.21 18.99 -1.38
CA ALA A 168 -9.50 18.40 -1.76
C ALA A 168 -9.38 17.67 -3.11
N VAL A 169 -8.83 18.30 -4.14
CA VAL A 169 -8.61 17.67 -5.45
C VAL A 169 -7.75 16.42 -5.30
N THR A 170 -6.61 16.54 -4.63
CA THR A 170 -5.70 15.40 -4.38
C THR A 170 -6.40 14.27 -3.62
N PHE A 171 -7.24 14.61 -2.64
CA PHE A 171 -8.00 13.66 -1.85
C PHE A 171 -9.06 12.92 -2.70
N PHE A 172 -9.84 13.66 -3.49
CA PHE A 172 -10.84 13.06 -4.37
C PHE A 172 -10.20 12.19 -5.45
N THR A 173 -9.10 12.64 -6.07
CA THR A 173 -8.36 11.83 -7.05
C THR A 173 -7.91 10.49 -6.47
N LEU A 174 -7.49 10.44 -5.20
CA LEU A 174 -7.12 9.19 -4.52
C LEU A 174 -8.32 8.27 -4.22
N ALA A 175 -9.54 8.79 -4.25
CA ALA A 175 -10.77 8.01 -4.03
C ALA A 175 -11.39 7.50 -5.35
N VAL A 176 -10.93 8.00 -6.50
CA VAL A 176 -11.47 7.62 -7.81
C VAL A 176 -10.94 6.25 -8.24
N PRO A 177 -11.82 5.29 -8.62
CA PRO A 177 -11.38 4.05 -9.24
C PRO A 177 -10.74 4.31 -10.60
N ASP A 178 -9.60 3.69 -10.85
CA ASP A 178 -8.79 3.91 -12.05
C ASP A 178 -9.50 3.49 -13.34
N PHE A 179 -10.07 2.28 -13.36
CA PHE A 179 -10.87 1.77 -14.49
C PHE A 179 -12.13 2.61 -14.73
N TRP A 180 -12.77 3.09 -13.67
CA TRP A 180 -13.95 3.94 -13.82
C TRP A 180 -13.59 5.29 -14.43
N LEU A 181 -12.50 5.91 -13.97
CA LEU A 181 -12.01 7.15 -14.57
C LEU A 181 -11.63 6.94 -16.04
N ALA A 182 -11.02 5.80 -16.36
CA ALA A 182 -10.71 5.43 -17.75
C ALA A 182 -11.97 5.34 -18.62
N LEU A 183 -13.01 4.64 -18.14
CA LEU A 183 -14.30 4.55 -18.81
C LEU A 183 -14.96 5.93 -18.98
N MET A 184 -14.96 6.76 -17.94
CA MET A 184 -15.48 8.13 -18.03
C MET A 184 -14.68 9.00 -19.00
N ALA A 185 -13.36 8.83 -19.06
CA ALA A 185 -12.53 9.54 -20.02
C ALA A 185 -12.83 9.10 -21.46
N ILE A 186 -13.06 7.80 -21.71
CA ILE A 186 -13.54 7.31 -23.00
C ILE A 186 -14.88 7.95 -23.36
N TYR A 187 -15.85 7.94 -22.44
CA TYR A 187 -17.15 8.57 -22.68
C TYR A 187 -17.02 10.05 -23.08
N VAL A 188 -16.23 10.82 -22.33
CA VAL A 188 -16.11 12.26 -22.57
C VAL A 188 -15.30 12.54 -23.84
N PHE A 189 -14.09 12.01 -23.95
CA PHE A 189 -13.15 12.42 -25.00
C PHE A 189 -13.36 11.71 -26.34
N PHE A 190 -13.84 10.46 -26.32
CA PHE A 190 -14.17 9.73 -27.54
C PHE A 190 -15.64 9.95 -27.92
N PHE A 191 -16.60 9.60 -27.06
CA PHE A 191 -18.02 9.60 -27.45
C PHE A 191 -18.64 11.02 -27.52
N VAL A 192 -18.48 11.84 -26.48
CA VAL A 192 -19.12 13.17 -26.41
C VAL A 192 -18.38 14.19 -27.27
N LEU A 193 -17.05 14.25 -27.16
CA LEU A 193 -16.23 15.28 -27.79
C LEU A 193 -15.69 14.87 -29.17
N GLY A 194 -15.53 13.57 -29.45
CA GLY A 194 -14.89 13.08 -30.68
C GLY A 194 -13.44 13.54 -30.85
N TRP A 195 -12.73 13.89 -29.75
CA TRP A 195 -11.36 14.39 -29.80
C TRP A 195 -10.32 13.29 -29.95
N LEU A 196 -10.61 12.11 -29.39
CA LEU A 196 -9.69 10.98 -29.31
C LEU A 196 -10.33 9.73 -29.90
N PRO A 197 -9.53 8.76 -30.38
CA PRO A 197 -10.03 7.56 -31.03
C PRO A 197 -10.69 6.58 -30.05
N ALA A 198 -11.37 5.59 -30.60
CA ALA A 198 -11.96 4.50 -29.83
C ALA A 198 -10.87 3.68 -29.11
N PRO A 199 -11.18 3.01 -27.97
CA PRO A 199 -10.23 2.19 -27.23
C PRO A 199 -9.96 0.84 -27.92
N THR A 200 -9.30 0.86 -29.09
CA THR A 200 -9.00 -0.33 -29.91
C THR A 200 -7.60 -0.91 -29.69
N GLY A 201 -6.87 -0.42 -28.68
CA GLY A 201 -5.50 -0.80 -28.38
C GLY A 201 -4.50 0.30 -28.71
N GLN A 202 -3.28 -0.08 -29.10
CA GLN A 202 -2.19 0.87 -29.35
C GLN A 202 -2.32 1.64 -30.67
N VAL A 203 -3.05 1.10 -31.65
CA VAL A 203 -3.25 1.68 -32.98
C VAL A 203 -4.65 1.40 -33.49
N SER A 204 -5.09 2.16 -34.48
CA SER A 204 -6.36 1.95 -35.20
C SER A 204 -6.39 0.59 -35.89
N LEU A 205 -7.53 -0.10 -35.85
CA LEU A 205 -7.73 -1.38 -36.56
C LEU A 205 -7.56 -1.28 -38.09
N SER A 206 -7.75 -0.09 -38.65
CA SER A 206 -7.65 0.20 -40.09
C SER A 206 -6.26 0.66 -40.54
N ALA A 207 -5.38 1.03 -39.59
CA ALA A 207 -4.02 1.42 -39.89
C ALA A 207 -3.13 0.17 -39.92
N THR A 208 -2.21 0.10 -40.89
CA THR A 208 -1.06 -0.80 -40.75
C THR A 208 -0.22 -0.22 -39.62
N GLY A 209 -0.21 -0.87 -38.46
CA GLY A 209 0.63 -0.46 -37.33
C GLY A 209 2.11 -0.41 -37.72
N PRO A 210 2.96 0.25 -36.92
CA PRO A 210 4.39 0.30 -37.20
C PRO A 210 4.97 -1.13 -37.20
N GLU A 211 6.08 -1.32 -37.92
CA GLU A 211 6.80 -2.59 -37.87
C GLU A 211 7.18 -2.90 -36.41
N ASN A 212 6.79 -4.08 -35.93
CA ASN A 212 6.95 -4.45 -34.54
C ASN A 212 8.42 -4.85 -34.28
N ILE A 213 9.21 -3.91 -33.75
CA ILE A 213 10.63 -4.11 -33.43
C ILE A 213 10.79 -4.32 -31.93
N THR A 214 10.21 -3.42 -31.15
CA THR A 214 10.28 -3.45 -29.68
C THR A 214 8.95 -3.85 -29.05
N GLY A 215 7.82 -3.73 -29.74
CA GLY A 215 6.49 -4.00 -29.19
C GLY A 215 5.87 -2.81 -28.47
N ALA A 216 6.51 -1.64 -28.52
CA ALA A 216 6.01 -0.36 -28.03
C ALA A 216 5.70 0.54 -29.22
N ALA A 217 4.42 0.80 -29.51
CA ALA A 217 4.02 1.43 -30.77
C ALA A 217 4.58 2.84 -30.99
N LEU A 218 4.73 3.67 -29.95
CA LEU A 218 5.31 5.02 -30.12
C LEU A 218 6.82 4.93 -30.36
N VAL A 219 7.49 3.99 -29.70
CA VAL A 219 8.93 3.77 -29.89
C VAL A 219 9.20 3.21 -31.29
N ASP A 220 8.45 2.19 -31.71
CA ASP A 220 8.62 1.52 -32.99
C ASP A 220 8.32 2.45 -34.17
N SER A 221 7.29 3.30 -34.07
CA SER A 221 7.00 4.31 -35.09
C SER A 221 8.10 5.36 -35.22
N VAL A 222 8.74 5.76 -34.11
CA VAL A 222 9.91 6.66 -34.16
C VAL A 222 11.14 5.98 -34.76
N ILE A 223 11.39 4.71 -34.42
CA ILE A 223 12.54 3.95 -34.96
C ILE A 223 12.40 3.71 -36.47
N THR A 224 11.20 3.34 -36.91
CA THR A 224 10.88 3.08 -38.33
C THR A 224 10.73 4.37 -39.15
N GLY A 225 10.57 5.52 -38.49
CA GLY A 225 10.34 6.80 -39.15
C GLY A 225 8.91 6.97 -39.69
N ASP A 226 7.98 6.11 -39.27
CA ASP A 226 6.57 6.17 -39.65
C ASP A 226 5.80 7.17 -38.77
N TRP A 227 5.80 8.43 -39.19
CA TRP A 227 5.10 9.50 -38.49
C TRP A 227 3.57 9.39 -38.54
N VAL A 228 3.02 8.65 -39.51
CA VAL A 228 1.57 8.41 -39.58
C VAL A 228 1.18 7.44 -38.48
N ALA A 229 1.88 6.32 -38.38
CA ALA A 229 1.73 5.36 -37.29
C ALA A 229 2.01 6.01 -35.93
N PHE A 230 3.02 6.88 -35.82
CA PHE A 230 3.30 7.62 -34.58
C PHE A 230 2.12 8.49 -34.16
N SER A 231 1.53 9.24 -35.09
CA SER A 231 0.40 10.12 -34.78
C SER A 231 -0.84 9.35 -34.31
N ASP A 232 -1.13 8.22 -34.96
CA ASP A 232 -2.23 7.34 -34.60
C ASP A 232 -1.99 6.70 -33.23
N ALA A 233 -0.80 6.13 -33.01
CA ALA A 233 -0.41 5.56 -31.73
C ALA A 233 -0.42 6.60 -30.60
N PHE A 234 0.04 7.82 -30.88
CA PHE A 234 0.03 8.91 -29.90
C PHE A 234 -1.38 9.23 -29.44
N LEU A 235 -2.33 9.36 -30.39
CA LEU A 235 -3.73 9.64 -30.08
C LEU A 235 -4.38 8.52 -29.25
N HIS A 236 -4.09 7.26 -29.55
CA HIS A 236 -4.56 6.12 -28.75
C HIS A 236 -3.92 6.07 -27.36
N ALA A 237 -2.68 6.54 -27.22
CA ALA A 237 -1.95 6.56 -25.97
C ALA A 237 -2.38 7.70 -25.02
N VAL A 238 -2.97 8.79 -25.53
CA VAL A 238 -3.35 9.97 -24.72
C VAL A 238 -4.22 9.60 -23.52
N LEU A 239 -5.28 8.81 -23.72
CA LEU A 239 -6.20 8.46 -22.63
C LEU A 239 -5.60 7.51 -21.59
N PRO A 240 -5.01 6.35 -21.95
CA PRO A 240 -4.37 5.47 -20.97
C PRO A 240 -3.30 6.19 -20.15
N ILE A 241 -2.41 6.93 -20.80
CA ILE A 241 -1.32 7.66 -20.17
C ILE A 241 -1.85 8.82 -19.33
N GLY A 242 -2.83 9.57 -19.85
CA GLY A 242 -3.42 10.72 -19.18
C GLY A 242 -4.17 10.33 -17.91
N VAL A 243 -5.02 9.31 -17.97
CA VAL A 243 -5.78 8.79 -16.83
C VAL A 243 -4.83 8.31 -15.74
N LEU A 244 -3.87 7.44 -16.10
CA LEU A 244 -2.91 6.90 -15.14
C LEU A 244 -2.01 8.02 -14.57
N GLY A 245 -1.55 8.94 -15.41
CA GLY A 245 -0.72 10.08 -15.01
C GLY A 245 -1.44 11.04 -14.05
N ILE A 246 -2.72 11.34 -14.30
CA ILE A 246 -3.54 12.18 -13.40
C ILE A 246 -3.71 11.49 -12.05
N LEU A 247 -4.06 10.20 -12.02
CA LEU A 247 -4.23 9.44 -10.77
C LEU A 247 -2.94 9.37 -9.96
N LEU A 248 -1.79 9.16 -10.61
CA LEU A 248 -0.48 9.14 -9.95
C LEU A 248 0.02 10.53 -9.53
N SER A 249 -0.47 11.61 -10.16
CA SER A 249 -0.05 12.98 -9.82
C SER A 249 -0.48 13.38 -8.40
N ALA A 250 -1.65 12.91 -7.94
CA ALA A 250 -2.20 13.21 -6.63
C ALA A 250 -1.31 12.70 -5.46
N PRO A 251 -0.96 11.40 -5.36
CA PRO A 251 -0.07 10.93 -4.30
C PRO A 251 1.32 11.58 -4.39
N ILE A 252 1.85 11.85 -5.59
CA ILE A 252 3.11 12.59 -5.78
C ILE A 252 3.00 14.02 -5.24
N ALA A 253 1.91 14.74 -5.53
CA ALA A 253 1.67 16.09 -5.03
C ALA A 253 1.54 16.12 -3.50
N ARG A 254 0.82 15.16 -2.91
CA ARG A 254 0.69 15.01 -1.46
C ARG A 254 2.05 14.78 -0.81
N LEU A 255 2.86 13.88 -1.38
CA LEU A 255 4.19 13.58 -0.87
C LEU A 255 5.13 14.77 -1.01
N MET A 256 5.18 15.40 -2.20
CA MET A 256 6.01 16.57 -2.45
C MET A 256 5.65 17.70 -1.50
N ARG A 257 4.36 17.92 -1.22
CA ARG A 257 3.90 18.90 -0.23
C ARG A 257 4.45 18.57 1.16
N GLY A 258 4.32 17.33 1.62
CA GLY A 258 4.82 16.89 2.93
C GLY A 258 6.33 17.05 3.05
N ALA A 259 7.08 16.57 2.04
CA ALA A 259 8.53 16.69 1.99
C ALA A 259 9.00 18.15 1.96
N MET A 260 8.27 19.02 1.25
CA MET A 260 8.55 20.46 1.22
C MET A 260 8.33 21.14 2.56
N MET A 261 7.26 20.79 3.29
CA MET A 261 7.02 21.35 4.63
C MET A 261 8.18 21.05 5.57
N VAL A 262 8.66 19.80 5.58
CA VAL A 262 9.83 19.40 6.38
C VAL A 262 11.11 20.10 5.89
N ALA A 263 11.33 20.17 4.58
CA ALA A 263 12.51 20.83 4.01
C ALA A 263 12.56 22.32 4.35
N LEU A 264 11.42 23.02 4.31
CA LEU A 264 11.31 24.45 4.63
C LEU A 264 11.61 24.76 6.12
N GLU A 265 11.42 23.79 7.01
CA GLU A 265 11.68 23.95 8.45
C GLU A 265 13.12 23.60 8.86
N SER A 266 13.90 23.04 7.93
CA SER A 266 15.25 22.53 8.17
C SER A 266 16.31 23.61 8.42
N ASP A 267 17.39 23.22 9.10
CA ASP A 267 18.47 24.13 9.49
C ASP A 267 19.17 24.81 8.31
N PHE A 268 19.31 24.14 7.16
CA PHE A 268 19.94 24.76 5.99
C PHE A 268 19.07 25.87 5.37
N ILE A 269 17.73 25.76 5.48
CA ILE A 269 16.81 26.83 5.07
C ILE A 269 16.82 27.97 6.10
N ARG A 270 16.90 27.67 7.40
CA ARG A 270 17.04 28.69 8.46
C ARG A 270 18.35 29.46 8.31
N PHE A 271 19.45 28.77 8.03
CA PHE A 271 20.74 29.38 7.72
C PHE A 271 20.68 30.22 6.45
N GLY A 272 20.06 29.71 5.37
CA GLY A 272 19.82 30.49 4.16
C GLY A 272 19.00 31.77 4.42
N THR A 273 18.06 31.71 5.37
CA THR A 273 17.25 32.85 5.78
C THR A 273 18.08 33.86 6.58
N SER A 274 18.97 33.41 7.47
CA SER A 274 19.82 34.30 8.28
C SER A 274 20.87 35.06 7.46
N ILE A 275 21.37 34.47 6.38
CA ILE A 275 22.30 35.13 5.44
C ILE A 275 21.57 36.00 4.38
N GLY A 276 20.23 36.09 4.44
CA GLY A 276 19.45 36.99 3.59
C GLY A 276 19.11 36.45 2.19
N LEU A 277 19.11 35.14 1.96
CA LEU A 277 18.73 34.58 0.66
C LEU A 277 17.28 34.93 0.28
N SER A 278 17.06 35.14 -1.02
CA SER A 278 15.72 35.42 -1.54
C SER A 278 14.77 34.25 -1.31
N ARG A 279 13.47 34.54 -1.12
CA ARG A 279 12.42 33.51 -0.96
C ARG A 279 12.37 32.51 -2.11
N LEU A 280 12.71 32.94 -3.33
CA LEU A 280 12.75 32.05 -4.48
C LEU A 280 13.93 31.07 -4.39
N MET A 281 15.09 31.52 -3.91
CA MET A 281 16.26 30.69 -3.74
C MET A 281 16.05 29.65 -2.64
N LEU A 282 15.48 30.06 -1.50
CA LEU A 282 15.09 29.15 -0.42
C LEU A 282 14.09 28.11 -0.91
N TRP A 283 13.08 28.51 -1.70
CA TRP A 283 12.12 27.57 -2.27
C TRP A 283 12.76 26.58 -3.24
N ARG A 284 13.67 27.02 -4.12
CA ARG A 284 14.40 26.14 -5.04
C ARG A 284 15.27 25.14 -4.28
N TYR A 285 15.90 25.57 -3.17
CA TYR A 285 16.67 24.68 -2.30
C TYR A 285 15.79 23.69 -1.55
N ALA A 286 14.63 24.12 -1.05
CA ALA A 286 13.66 23.21 -0.44
C ALA A 286 13.17 22.17 -1.45
N VAL A 287 12.78 22.58 -2.67
CA VAL A 287 12.37 21.66 -3.75
C VAL A 287 13.47 20.65 -4.04
N ARG A 288 14.70 21.11 -4.23
CA ARG A 288 15.84 20.22 -4.47
C ARG A 288 16.11 19.28 -3.29
N GLY A 289 15.91 19.74 -2.06
CA GLY A 289 16.00 18.94 -0.85
C GLY A 289 14.89 17.88 -0.71
N SER A 290 13.73 18.10 -1.33
CA SER A 290 12.58 17.19 -1.31
C SER A 290 12.57 16.16 -2.45
N ILE A 291 13.29 16.40 -3.55
CA ILE A 291 13.36 15.49 -4.70
C ILE A 291 13.73 14.04 -4.34
N PRO A 292 14.70 13.75 -3.43
CA PRO A 292 15.05 12.37 -3.10
C PRO A 292 13.86 11.53 -2.65
N THR A 293 13.01 12.09 -1.78
CA THR A 293 11.78 11.44 -1.28
C THR A 293 10.79 11.16 -2.41
N VAL A 294 10.64 12.11 -3.35
CA VAL A 294 9.77 11.93 -4.52
C VAL A 294 10.31 10.84 -5.43
N ILE A 295 11.62 10.81 -5.69
CA ILE A 295 12.26 9.76 -6.50
C ILE A 295 12.04 8.38 -5.88
N THR A 296 12.19 8.24 -4.55
CA THR A 296 11.97 6.95 -3.88
C THR A 296 10.56 6.46 -4.10
N PHE A 297 9.59 7.33 -3.86
CA PHE A 297 8.18 6.98 -3.94
C PHE A 297 7.71 6.74 -5.37
N THR A 298 8.13 7.58 -6.32
CA THR A 298 7.84 7.36 -7.74
C THR A 298 8.47 6.07 -8.24
N GLY A 299 9.68 5.73 -7.79
CA GLY A 299 10.27 4.41 -8.03
C GLY A 299 9.37 3.30 -7.51
N THR A 300 8.92 3.39 -6.26
CA THR A 300 7.99 2.40 -5.67
C THR A 300 6.70 2.26 -6.48
N LEU A 301 6.14 3.38 -6.96
CA LEU A 301 4.95 3.35 -7.84
C LEU A 301 5.25 2.68 -9.19
N PHE A 302 6.40 2.98 -9.81
CA PHE A 302 6.84 2.31 -11.04
C PHE A 302 6.88 0.80 -10.86
N VAL A 303 7.53 0.33 -9.79
CA VAL A 303 7.67 -1.09 -9.47
C VAL A 303 6.32 -1.76 -9.22
N LEU A 304 5.42 -1.07 -8.53
CA LEU A 304 4.06 -1.55 -8.30
C LEU A 304 3.27 -1.69 -9.61
N LEU A 305 3.40 -0.72 -10.52
CA LEU A 305 2.72 -0.72 -11.82
C LEU A 305 3.31 -1.75 -12.80
N CYS A 306 4.60 -2.05 -12.71
CA CYS A 306 5.21 -3.16 -13.46
C CYS A 306 4.63 -4.52 -13.07
N GLY A 307 4.02 -4.62 -11.87
CA GLY A 307 3.18 -5.75 -11.47
C GLY A 307 1.86 -5.88 -12.26
N GLY A 308 1.59 -4.95 -13.17
CA GLY A 308 0.47 -4.93 -14.11
C GLY A 308 -0.50 -3.79 -13.85
N ALA A 309 -0.61 -2.85 -14.79
CA ALA A 309 -1.69 -1.86 -14.85
C ALA A 309 -2.96 -2.48 -15.46
N ILE A 310 -3.32 -3.68 -14.99
CA ILE A 310 -4.24 -4.63 -15.64
C ILE A 310 -5.58 -4.00 -15.99
N LEU A 311 -6.13 -3.21 -15.07
CA LEU A 311 -7.44 -2.57 -15.22
C LEU A 311 -7.41 -1.54 -16.37
N ILE A 312 -6.40 -0.68 -16.41
CA ILE A 312 -6.22 0.32 -17.48
C ILE A 312 -5.94 -0.38 -18.81
N GLU A 313 -5.07 -1.38 -18.84
CA GLU A 313 -4.77 -2.13 -20.07
C GLU A 313 -6.03 -2.83 -20.63
N THR A 314 -6.87 -3.37 -19.74
CA THR A 314 -8.13 -4.04 -20.14
C THR A 314 -9.15 -3.05 -20.68
N VAL A 315 -9.28 -1.87 -20.05
CA VAL A 315 -10.24 -0.84 -20.50
C VAL A 315 -9.87 -0.29 -21.88
N PHE A 316 -8.58 -0.06 -22.13
CA PHE A 316 -8.09 0.49 -23.40
C PHE A 316 -7.68 -0.56 -24.44
N SER A 317 -7.82 -1.85 -24.12
CA SER A 317 -7.34 -2.97 -24.94
C SER A 317 -5.85 -2.85 -25.32
N TRP A 318 -5.03 -2.34 -24.41
CA TRP A 318 -3.65 -1.90 -24.68
C TRP A 318 -2.71 -3.00 -25.20
N GLY A 319 -2.99 -4.27 -24.91
CA GLY A 319 -2.19 -5.41 -25.36
C GLY A 319 -0.96 -5.69 -24.49
N GLY A 320 -0.96 -5.19 -23.24
CA GLY A 320 0.14 -5.38 -22.30
C GLY A 320 0.13 -6.70 -21.52
N VAL A 321 1.12 -6.88 -20.66
CA VAL A 321 1.26 -8.09 -19.82
C VAL A 321 0.15 -8.22 -18.78
N GLY A 322 -0.40 -7.10 -18.30
CA GLY A 322 -1.50 -7.10 -17.34
C GLY A 322 -2.79 -7.60 -17.97
N GLN A 323 -3.12 -7.14 -19.18
CA GLN A 323 -4.26 -7.63 -19.95
C GLN A 323 -4.10 -9.12 -20.29
N TYR A 324 -2.89 -9.56 -20.69
CA TYR A 324 -2.60 -10.98 -20.91
C TYR A 324 -2.89 -11.81 -19.65
N ALA A 325 -2.44 -11.35 -18.48
CA ALA A 325 -2.70 -12.04 -17.21
C ALA A 325 -4.20 -12.09 -16.87
N ALA A 326 -4.95 -11.01 -17.08
CA ALA A 326 -6.40 -11.02 -16.88
C ALA A 326 -7.11 -12.04 -17.78
N GLN A 327 -6.73 -12.09 -19.06
CA GLN A 327 -7.28 -13.04 -20.01
C GLN A 327 -6.91 -14.49 -19.68
N ALA A 328 -5.66 -14.73 -19.26
CA ALA A 328 -5.20 -16.03 -18.80
C ALA A 328 -6.06 -16.52 -17.63
N ILE A 329 -6.34 -15.68 -16.64
CA ILE A 329 -7.15 -16.08 -15.49
C ILE A 329 -8.60 -16.35 -15.90
N GLN A 330 -9.20 -15.50 -16.74
CA GLN A 330 -10.57 -15.72 -17.23
C GLN A 330 -10.71 -17.01 -18.06
N ARG A 331 -9.65 -17.39 -18.80
CA ARG A 331 -9.59 -18.60 -19.61
C ARG A 331 -9.06 -19.82 -18.86
N ASN A 332 -8.79 -19.67 -17.56
CA ASN A 332 -8.16 -20.68 -16.70
C ASN A 332 -6.80 -21.20 -17.22
N ASP A 333 -6.03 -20.37 -17.90
CA ASP A 333 -4.68 -20.70 -18.32
C ASP A 333 -3.71 -20.59 -17.12
N TYR A 334 -3.47 -21.74 -16.46
CA TYR A 334 -2.65 -21.81 -15.26
C TYR A 334 -1.17 -21.48 -15.49
N ASP A 335 -0.60 -21.93 -16.61
CA ASP A 335 0.81 -21.73 -16.92
C ASP A 335 1.07 -20.27 -17.24
N ALA A 336 0.21 -19.64 -18.06
CA ALA A 336 0.26 -18.19 -18.31
C ALA A 336 0.11 -17.37 -17.03
N THR A 337 -0.86 -17.74 -16.17
CA THR A 337 -1.09 -17.07 -14.89
C THR A 337 0.12 -17.21 -13.96
N ALA A 338 0.67 -18.42 -13.82
CA ALA A 338 1.86 -18.67 -13.01
C ALA A 338 3.08 -17.93 -13.52
N GLY A 339 3.33 -17.99 -14.83
CA GLY A 339 4.46 -17.31 -15.48
C GLY A 339 4.40 -15.81 -15.27
N PHE A 340 3.23 -15.19 -15.45
CA PHE A 340 3.04 -13.76 -15.17
C PHE A 340 3.31 -13.43 -13.69
N VAL A 341 2.76 -14.20 -12.77
CA VAL A 341 2.94 -14.01 -11.32
C VAL A 341 4.42 -14.08 -10.92
N LEU A 342 5.17 -15.03 -11.47
CA LEU A 342 6.60 -15.17 -11.24
C LEU A 342 7.39 -14.00 -11.82
N VAL A 343 7.17 -13.69 -13.09
CA VAL A 343 7.90 -12.65 -13.83
C VAL A 343 7.64 -11.29 -13.21
N SER A 344 6.40 -10.97 -12.87
CA SER A 344 6.05 -9.73 -12.16
C SER A 344 6.72 -9.64 -10.78
N GLY A 345 6.76 -10.74 -10.02
CA GLY A 345 7.49 -10.79 -8.75
C GLY A 345 9.00 -10.57 -8.90
N ILE A 346 9.61 -11.17 -9.93
CA ILE A 346 11.04 -10.96 -10.27
C ILE A 346 11.29 -9.51 -10.67
N ILE A 347 10.48 -8.95 -11.58
CA ILE A 347 10.56 -7.56 -12.03
C ILE A 347 10.42 -6.63 -10.83
N ALA A 348 9.47 -6.90 -9.93
CA ALA A 348 9.26 -6.07 -8.76
C ALA A 348 10.51 -6.05 -7.86
N MET A 349 11.09 -7.21 -7.64
CA MET A 349 12.26 -7.39 -6.78
C MET A 349 13.53 -6.77 -7.37
N VAL A 350 13.74 -6.93 -8.67
CA VAL A 350 14.82 -6.25 -9.42
C VAL A 350 14.58 -4.74 -9.42
N GLY A 351 13.34 -4.31 -9.62
CA GLY A 351 12.94 -2.91 -9.58
C GLY A 351 13.24 -2.26 -8.24
N PHE A 352 12.90 -2.89 -7.12
CA PHE A 352 13.26 -2.40 -5.78
C PHE A 352 14.77 -2.33 -5.57
N LEU A 353 15.52 -3.31 -6.07
CA LEU A 353 16.99 -3.24 -6.06
C LEU A 353 17.49 -2.01 -6.83
N VAL A 354 16.96 -1.75 -8.03
CA VAL A 354 17.33 -0.59 -8.85
C VAL A 354 17.00 0.72 -8.14
N ILE A 355 15.81 0.85 -7.54
CA ILE A 355 15.44 2.04 -6.77
C ILE A 355 16.44 2.29 -5.66
N ASP A 356 16.78 1.27 -4.90
CA ASP A 356 17.70 1.42 -3.79
C ASP A 356 19.11 1.83 -4.24
N LEU A 357 19.56 1.37 -5.42
CA LEU A 357 20.80 1.83 -6.04
C LEU A 357 20.71 3.30 -6.47
N ILE A 358 19.57 3.72 -7.04
CA ILE A 358 19.30 5.12 -7.38
C ILE A 358 19.34 5.96 -6.10
N GLN A 359 18.70 5.51 -5.01
CA GLN A 359 18.72 6.21 -3.72
C GLN A 359 20.13 6.38 -3.18
N MET A 360 20.98 5.36 -3.24
CA MET A 360 22.39 5.46 -2.83
C MET A 360 23.20 6.47 -3.65
N LYS A 361 22.77 6.75 -4.89
CA LYS A 361 23.38 7.75 -5.76
C LYS A 361 22.84 9.16 -5.48
N VAL A 362 21.53 9.27 -5.23
CA VAL A 362 20.82 10.54 -5.01
C VAL A 362 21.07 11.08 -3.60
N ASP A 363 21.08 10.22 -2.57
CA ASP A 363 21.33 10.61 -1.18
C ASP A 363 22.66 10.02 -0.65
N PRO A 364 23.74 10.83 -0.57
CA PRO A 364 25.02 10.38 -0.02
C PRO A 364 24.99 10.11 1.48
N ARG A 365 23.96 10.54 2.23
CA ARG A 365 23.84 10.28 3.68
C ARG A 365 23.64 8.80 3.99
N ILE A 366 23.04 8.06 3.06
CA ILE A 366 22.85 6.60 3.17
C ILE A 366 24.20 5.85 3.16
N ARG A 367 25.27 6.46 2.63
CA ARG A 367 26.61 5.85 2.53
C ARG A 367 27.37 5.84 3.87
N VAL A 368 27.07 6.77 4.78
CA VAL A 368 27.89 7.02 5.99
C VAL A 368 27.57 6.04 7.12
N THR A 369 26.38 5.44 7.13
CA THR A 369 25.95 4.46 8.14
C THR A 369 26.45 3.03 7.83
N GLY A 370 27.03 2.79 6.65
CA GLY A 370 27.45 1.48 6.15
C GLY A 370 28.92 1.13 6.42
N ARG A 371 29.38 1.09 7.68
CA ARG A 371 30.61 0.34 7.99
C ARG A 371 30.31 -1.16 7.88
N THR A 372 30.56 -1.75 6.71
CA THR A 372 30.31 -3.17 6.43
C THR A 372 31.25 -4.05 7.28
N ARG A 373 30.68 -4.89 8.16
CA ARG A 373 31.41 -5.97 8.84
C ARG A 373 31.59 -7.19 7.90
N PRO A 374 32.66 -8.00 8.08
CA PRO A 374 32.95 -9.13 7.20
C PRO A 374 31.86 -10.22 7.24
N LEU A 375 31.62 -10.87 6.09
CA LEU A 375 30.57 -11.89 5.85
C LEU A 375 30.51 -13.01 6.91
N ARG A 376 31.63 -13.37 7.56
CA ARG A 376 31.67 -14.39 8.64
C ARG A 376 30.89 -13.99 9.90
N THR A 377 30.56 -12.70 10.08
CA THR A 377 29.77 -12.21 11.22
C THR A 377 28.25 -12.27 10.99
N LEU A 378 27.78 -12.64 9.79
CA LEU A 378 26.35 -12.80 9.48
C LEU A 378 25.68 -13.96 10.24
N PHE A 379 26.46 -14.95 10.64
CA PHE A 379 25.95 -16.13 11.36
C PHE A 379 26.31 -16.13 12.86
N THR A 380 26.96 -15.08 13.38
CA THR A 380 27.34 -15.02 14.79
C THR A 380 26.45 -14.07 15.60
N TRP A 381 25.70 -14.70 16.51
CA TRP A 381 24.68 -14.18 17.43
C TRP A 381 25.05 -12.90 18.25
N ARG A 382 26.33 -12.51 18.35
CA ARG A 382 26.76 -11.31 19.12
C ARG A 382 26.65 -9.99 18.36
N ALA A 383 26.56 -9.99 17.03
CA ALA A 383 26.54 -8.76 16.23
C ALA A 383 25.21 -7.99 16.30
N ALA A 384 24.11 -8.65 16.69
CA ALA A 384 22.78 -8.05 16.81
C ALA A 384 22.64 -7.02 17.96
N ARG A 385 23.61 -6.97 18.88
CA ARG A 385 23.54 -6.11 20.08
C ARG A 385 23.76 -4.62 19.78
N SER A 386 24.42 -4.27 18.67
CA SER A 386 24.77 -2.87 18.33
C SER A 386 23.85 -2.22 17.29
N GLU A 387 22.87 -2.94 16.73
CA GLU A 387 21.85 -2.34 15.83
C GLU A 387 20.69 -1.69 16.60
N ALA A 388 20.57 -1.95 17.91
CA ALA A 388 19.54 -1.36 18.78
C ALA A 388 19.92 0.03 19.35
N GLU A 389 21.14 0.49 19.12
CA GLU A 389 21.58 1.84 19.50
C GLU A 389 21.61 2.73 18.25
N LEU A 390 20.42 3.07 17.73
CA LEU A 390 20.26 4.31 16.97
C LEU A 390 20.31 5.48 17.98
N PRO A 391 20.83 6.67 17.61
CA PRO A 391 20.90 7.79 18.54
C PRO A 391 19.49 8.28 18.87
N VAL A 392 18.95 7.79 19.97
CA VAL A 392 17.85 8.41 20.69
C VAL A 392 18.37 9.76 21.18
N ALA A 393 17.69 10.83 20.77
CA ALA A 393 17.71 12.18 21.32
C ALA A 393 19.08 12.70 21.80
N VAL A 394 19.63 13.67 21.06
CA VAL A 394 20.54 14.65 21.66
C VAL A 394 19.84 15.18 22.92
N PRO A 395 20.42 15.06 24.14
CA PRO A 395 19.86 15.75 25.28
C PRO A 395 19.90 17.24 24.92
N VAL A 396 18.74 17.89 24.94
CA VAL A 396 18.66 19.35 24.93
C VAL A 396 19.44 19.80 26.17
N SER A 397 20.72 20.14 26.00
CA SER A 397 21.43 20.93 26.98
C SER A 397 20.76 22.29 26.97
N ILE A 398 19.89 22.53 27.95
CA ILE A 398 19.44 23.87 28.28
C ILE A 398 20.67 24.58 28.85
N ASP A 399 21.50 25.08 27.96
CA ASP A 399 22.59 25.99 28.31
C ASP A 399 21.95 27.38 28.45
N ARG A 400 21.39 27.66 29.64
CA ARG A 400 21.06 29.02 30.04
C ARG A 400 22.32 29.64 30.62
N PRO A 401 22.93 30.66 29.99
CA PRO A 401 24.04 31.36 30.61
C PRO A 401 23.53 32.22 31.77
N GLY A 402 23.97 31.90 32.99
CA GLY A 402 24.16 32.85 34.08
C GLY A 402 22.92 33.40 34.79
N GLU A 403 22.27 32.59 35.63
CA GLU A 403 21.60 33.09 36.84
C GLU A 403 22.05 32.25 38.04
N PRO A 404 22.67 32.85 39.08
CA PRO A 404 22.97 32.14 40.31
C PRO A 404 21.67 31.84 41.05
N ILE A 405 21.36 30.55 41.23
CA ILE A 405 20.27 30.10 42.09
C ILE A 405 20.68 30.44 43.53
N THR A 406 20.18 31.56 44.05
CA THR A 406 20.24 31.87 45.47
C THR A 406 19.24 30.99 46.20
N ALA A 407 19.73 30.09 47.06
CA ALA A 407 18.90 29.40 48.03
C ALA A 407 18.31 30.46 48.99
N GLY A 408 16.99 30.67 48.93
CA GLY A 408 16.26 31.40 49.96
C GLY A 408 16.23 30.59 51.26
N PRO A 409 16.12 31.24 52.43
CA PRO A 409 16.11 30.55 53.71
C PRO A 409 14.89 29.63 53.80
N VAL A 410 15.12 28.39 54.21
CA VAL A 410 14.06 27.45 54.58
C VAL A 410 13.46 27.95 55.89
N ASP A 411 12.17 28.29 55.85
CA ASP A 411 11.42 28.68 57.04
C ASP A 411 11.06 27.41 57.82
N GLU A 412 11.82 27.11 58.88
CA GLU A 412 11.64 25.94 59.75
C GLU A 412 10.38 25.99 60.62
N ALA A 413 9.55 27.04 60.50
CA ALA A 413 8.35 27.24 61.32
C ALA A 413 7.03 26.71 60.71
N ALA A 414 7.07 26.01 59.58
CA ALA A 414 5.87 25.48 58.90
C ALA A 414 5.70 23.96 58.98
N LEU A 415 6.25 23.31 60.02
CA LEU A 415 6.21 21.85 60.20
C LEU A 415 5.19 21.34 61.24
N ASP A 416 4.27 22.18 61.72
CA ASP A 416 3.31 21.79 62.77
C ASP A 416 1.84 22.00 62.35
N GLU A 417 1.41 21.50 61.19
CA GLU A 417 -0.01 21.20 60.93
C GLU A 417 -0.14 19.89 60.13
N GLU A 418 0.07 18.77 60.82
CA GLU A 418 -0.25 17.43 60.28
C GLU A 418 -1.78 17.23 60.28
N GLU A 419 -2.36 17.30 59.08
CA GLU A 419 -3.75 16.95 58.80
C GLU A 419 -3.96 15.45 59.10
N ARG A 420 -4.74 15.19 60.16
CA ARG A 420 -5.07 13.87 60.68
C ARG A 420 -5.94 13.09 59.67
N VAL A 421 -5.30 12.28 58.82
CA VAL A 421 -5.98 11.33 57.93
C VAL A 421 -6.22 10.02 58.68
N ASP A 422 -7.49 9.65 58.87
CA ASP A 422 -7.88 8.36 59.46
C ASP A 422 -7.38 7.17 58.60
N PRO A 423 -6.87 6.08 59.21
CA PRO A 423 -6.37 4.94 58.45
C PRO A 423 -7.53 4.14 57.83
N GLU A 424 -7.53 3.98 56.50
CA GLU A 424 -8.38 3.01 55.82
C GLU A 424 -8.16 1.58 56.33
N PRO A 425 -9.20 0.73 56.39
CA PRO A 425 -9.06 -0.65 56.86
C PRO A 425 -8.19 -1.47 55.90
N VAL A 426 -7.12 -2.05 56.44
CA VAL A 426 -6.19 -2.95 55.75
C VAL A 426 -6.96 -4.16 55.20
N ARG A 427 -7.05 -4.27 53.87
CA ARG A 427 -7.58 -5.49 53.23
C ARG A 427 -6.66 -6.67 53.55
N PRO A 428 -7.20 -7.86 53.88
CA PRO A 428 -6.38 -9.00 54.27
C PRO A 428 -5.47 -9.43 53.12
N LYS A 429 -4.19 -9.66 53.45
CA LYS A 429 -3.19 -10.21 52.51
C LYS A 429 -3.66 -11.59 52.05
N ARG A 430 -3.95 -11.75 50.75
CA ARG A 430 -4.20 -13.06 50.13
C ARG A 430 -2.98 -13.97 50.35
N SER A 431 -3.23 -15.21 50.75
CA SER A 431 -2.22 -16.23 51.02
C SER A 431 -1.44 -16.58 49.74
N MET A 432 -0.17 -16.97 49.89
CA MET A 432 0.69 -17.41 48.77
C MET A 432 0.13 -18.66 48.05
N ALA A 433 -0.75 -19.42 48.71
CA ALA A 433 -1.47 -20.55 48.11
C ALA A 433 -2.53 -20.11 47.07
N ASP A 434 -3.10 -18.91 47.19
CA ASP A 434 -4.08 -18.38 46.22
C ASP A 434 -3.41 -17.94 44.90
N ARG A 435 -2.07 -17.83 44.86
CA ARG A 435 -1.32 -17.48 43.65
C ARG A 435 -1.12 -18.65 42.68
N PHE A 436 -1.54 -19.86 43.07
CA PHE A 436 -1.37 -21.09 42.29
C PHE A 436 -2.68 -21.87 42.13
N ALA A 437 -3.79 -21.17 41.86
CA ALA A 437 -5.01 -21.83 41.39
C ALA A 437 -4.80 -22.42 39.97
N PRO A 438 -5.29 -23.64 39.69
CA PRO A 438 -5.06 -24.31 38.41
C PRO A 438 -5.73 -23.58 37.24
N VAL A 439 -5.04 -23.61 36.11
CA VAL A 439 -5.38 -23.01 34.82
C VAL A 439 -6.73 -23.50 34.29
N THR A 440 -7.81 -22.81 34.66
CA THR A 440 -9.08 -22.76 33.89
C THR A 440 -9.24 -21.39 33.20
N GLU A 441 -8.10 -20.73 32.96
CA GLU A 441 -7.98 -19.30 32.69
C GLU A 441 -8.44 -18.85 31.30
N LEU A 442 -8.67 -19.71 30.30
CA LEU A 442 -8.98 -19.18 28.97
C LEU A 442 -10.30 -18.39 28.96
N GLY A 443 -11.34 -18.88 29.62
CA GLY A 443 -12.64 -18.21 29.69
C GLY A 443 -12.63 -16.93 30.55
N SER A 444 -11.96 -16.95 31.71
CA SER A 444 -11.86 -15.79 32.59
C SER A 444 -10.89 -14.73 32.06
N VAL A 445 -9.80 -15.13 31.43
CA VAL A 445 -8.88 -14.23 30.71
C VAL A 445 -9.59 -13.66 29.49
N LEU A 446 -10.31 -14.44 28.69
CA LEU A 446 -11.10 -13.91 27.58
C LEU A 446 -12.21 -12.96 28.05
N TRP A 447 -12.87 -13.25 29.17
CA TRP A 447 -13.90 -12.38 29.75
C TRP A 447 -13.31 -11.11 30.36
N GLU A 448 -12.18 -11.18 31.06
CA GLU A 448 -11.42 -10.01 31.50
C GLU A 448 -10.85 -9.23 30.31
N ILE A 449 -10.43 -9.88 29.22
CA ILE A 449 -10.00 -9.24 27.98
C ILE A 449 -11.17 -8.49 27.37
N VAL A 450 -12.34 -9.09 27.19
CA VAL A 450 -13.55 -8.42 26.66
C VAL A 450 -13.99 -7.26 27.57
N ARG A 451 -13.88 -7.43 28.89
CA ARG A 451 -14.27 -6.42 29.88
C ARG A 451 -13.25 -5.27 30.01
N ASP A 452 -11.95 -5.54 29.94
CA ASP A 452 -10.86 -4.55 30.03
C ASP A 452 -10.54 -3.93 28.65
N LEU A 453 -10.94 -4.58 27.53
CA LEU A 453 -11.10 -3.97 26.20
C LEU A 453 -12.25 -2.97 26.16
N ARG A 454 -12.98 -2.73 27.28
CA ARG A 454 -13.78 -1.51 27.41
C ARG A 454 -12.86 -0.35 27.07
N PRO A 455 -13.17 0.41 26.00
CA PRO A 455 -12.30 1.48 25.58
C PRO A 455 -12.40 2.59 26.63
N GLN A 456 -11.58 2.53 27.68
CA GLN A 456 -11.70 3.46 28.82
C GLN A 456 -11.39 4.90 28.44
N ARG A 457 -11.06 5.19 27.17
CA ARG A 457 -10.94 6.57 26.66
C ARG A 457 -11.47 6.81 25.23
N ILE A 458 -11.95 5.81 24.46
CA ILE A 458 -12.23 5.99 23.01
C ILE A 458 -13.63 6.55 22.71
N PRO A 459 -14.76 6.06 23.27
CA PRO A 459 -16.09 6.60 22.97
C PRO A 459 -16.24 8.03 23.48
N GLY A 460 -15.73 8.30 24.70
CA GLY A 460 -15.71 9.64 25.27
C GLY A 460 -14.72 10.58 24.58
N ALA A 461 -13.68 10.06 23.92
CA ALA A 461 -12.79 10.85 23.07
C ALA A 461 -13.45 11.17 21.73
N ILE A 462 -14.00 10.17 21.02
CA ILE A 462 -14.73 10.36 19.76
C ILE A 462 -15.89 11.33 19.96
N TRP A 463 -16.68 11.20 21.04
CA TRP A 463 -17.76 12.14 21.36
C TRP A 463 -17.23 13.56 21.63
N ARG A 464 -16.16 13.70 22.43
CA ARG A 464 -15.52 15.02 22.63
C ARG A 464 -14.91 15.58 21.36
N THR A 465 -14.42 14.73 20.46
CA THR A 465 -13.86 15.09 19.15
C THR A 465 -14.94 15.50 18.15
N ILE A 466 -16.09 14.83 18.14
CA ILE A 466 -17.30 15.26 17.44
C ILE A 466 -17.71 16.65 17.95
N ARG A 467 -17.67 16.87 19.27
CA ARG A 467 -17.88 18.19 19.89
C ARG A 467 -16.77 19.20 19.58
N SER A 468 -15.56 18.76 19.22
CA SER A 468 -14.42 19.63 18.88
C SER A 468 -14.45 20.16 17.43
N GLY A 469 -15.44 19.75 16.63
CA GLY A 469 -15.56 20.19 15.23
C GLY A 469 -14.62 19.47 14.25
N ASN A 470 -14.28 18.20 14.50
CA ASN A 470 -13.50 17.39 13.56
C ASN A 470 -14.33 17.05 12.31
N VAL A 471 -14.33 17.99 11.35
CA VAL A 471 -15.13 17.91 10.12
C VAL A 471 -14.88 16.62 9.32
N PRO A 472 -13.63 16.15 9.09
CA PRO A 472 -13.40 14.89 8.38
C PRO A 472 -14.08 13.68 9.03
N LEU A 473 -13.98 13.55 10.35
CA LEU A 473 -14.60 12.43 11.07
C LEU A 473 -16.13 12.44 10.93
N LEU A 474 -16.74 13.62 11.07
CA LEU A 474 -18.18 13.79 10.95
C LEU A 474 -18.68 13.58 9.53
N ALA A 475 -18.01 14.17 8.54
CA ALA A 475 -18.38 14.06 7.14
C ALA A 475 -18.24 12.60 6.65
N GLY A 476 -17.10 11.96 6.93
CA GLY A 476 -16.89 10.57 6.57
C GLY A 476 -17.89 9.63 7.25
N GLY A 477 -18.15 9.84 8.55
CA GLY A 477 -19.13 9.06 9.29
C GLY A 477 -20.55 9.22 8.77
N ALA A 478 -20.95 10.45 8.43
CA ALA A 478 -22.25 10.73 7.82
C ALA A 478 -22.41 10.06 6.45
N ILE A 479 -21.39 10.13 5.59
CA ILE A 479 -21.41 9.48 4.26
C ILE A 479 -21.64 7.98 4.42
N ILE A 480 -20.82 7.29 5.21
CA ILE A 480 -20.94 5.83 5.39
C ILE A 480 -22.26 5.46 6.06
N ALA A 481 -22.69 6.21 7.08
CA ALA A 481 -23.97 5.97 7.75
C ALA A 481 -25.15 6.11 6.79
N LEU A 482 -25.17 7.16 5.96
CA LEU A 482 -26.23 7.38 4.97
C LEU A 482 -26.25 6.27 3.91
N MET A 483 -25.09 5.83 3.42
CA MET A 483 -25.01 4.71 2.47
C MET A 483 -25.55 3.42 3.08
N VAL A 484 -25.15 3.09 4.31
CA VAL A 484 -25.65 1.89 5.01
C VAL A 484 -27.15 1.99 5.24
N LEU A 485 -27.65 3.11 5.75
CA LEU A 485 -29.09 3.30 5.97
C LEU A 485 -29.88 3.17 4.67
N ALA A 486 -29.41 3.80 3.58
CA ALA A 486 -30.05 3.68 2.28
C ALA A 486 -30.07 2.23 1.78
N ALA A 487 -28.97 1.49 1.93
CA ALA A 487 -28.83 0.10 1.50
C ALA A 487 -29.83 -0.86 2.17
N PHE A 488 -30.26 -0.58 3.41
CA PHE A 488 -31.25 -1.39 4.12
C PHE A 488 -32.68 -0.86 3.98
N ILE A 489 -32.86 0.46 3.88
CA ILE A 489 -34.19 1.08 3.91
C ILE A 489 -34.80 1.19 2.51
N VAL A 490 -34.04 1.59 1.48
CA VAL A 490 -34.60 1.81 0.14
C VAL A 490 -35.15 0.53 -0.50
N PRO A 491 -34.48 -0.63 -0.42
CA PRO A 491 -35.00 -1.87 -0.99
C PRO A 491 -36.33 -2.37 -0.40
N THR A 492 -36.75 -1.88 0.78
CA THR A 492 -38.01 -2.33 1.39
C THR A 492 -39.25 -1.65 0.82
N PHE A 493 -39.09 -0.51 0.14
CA PHE A 493 -40.22 0.25 -0.42
C PHE A 493 -40.03 0.62 -1.89
N TRP A 494 -38.86 0.37 -2.48
CA TRP A 494 -38.66 0.60 -3.91
C TRP A 494 -39.52 -0.37 -4.74
N LYS A 495 -40.05 0.15 -5.85
CA LYS A 495 -41.02 -0.56 -6.69
C LYS A 495 -40.45 -1.73 -7.50
N PHE A 496 -39.17 -1.67 -7.86
CA PHE A 496 -38.50 -2.70 -8.67
C PHE A 496 -37.66 -3.62 -7.78
N ASP A 497 -37.70 -4.92 -8.07
CA ASP A 497 -36.86 -5.91 -7.39
C ASP A 497 -35.40 -5.76 -7.83
N VAL A 498 -34.47 -5.92 -6.88
CA VAL A 498 -33.03 -5.91 -7.12
C VAL A 498 -32.59 -7.06 -8.00
N LEU A 499 -33.26 -8.21 -7.87
CA LEU A 499 -32.88 -9.47 -8.51
C LEU A 499 -33.73 -9.81 -9.74
N ALA A 500 -34.77 -9.04 -10.05
CA ALA A 500 -35.61 -9.25 -11.22
C ALA A 500 -35.40 -8.12 -12.25
N PRO A 501 -34.92 -8.42 -13.47
CA PRO A 501 -34.80 -7.42 -14.52
C PRO A 501 -36.14 -7.09 -15.16
N ASP A 502 -36.29 -5.83 -15.60
CA ASP A 502 -37.34 -5.41 -16.53
C ASP A 502 -36.91 -5.73 -17.98
N VAL A 503 -37.28 -6.93 -18.42
CA VAL A 503 -36.94 -7.44 -19.76
C VAL A 503 -37.58 -6.65 -20.90
N LEU A 504 -38.56 -5.78 -20.63
CA LEU A 504 -39.21 -4.96 -21.65
C LEU A 504 -38.46 -3.67 -21.94
N ASN A 505 -37.65 -3.21 -20.97
CA ASN A 505 -36.94 -1.94 -21.05
C ASN A 505 -35.42 -2.10 -20.81
N PRO A 506 -34.70 -2.92 -21.60
CA PRO A 506 -33.24 -3.00 -21.50
C PRO A 506 -32.61 -1.70 -22.00
N LEU A 507 -31.54 -1.24 -21.33
CA LEU A 507 -30.84 0.01 -21.65
C LEU A 507 -31.76 1.23 -21.78
N ALA A 508 -32.79 1.31 -20.94
CA ALA A 508 -33.61 2.50 -20.80
C ALA A 508 -32.80 3.62 -20.15
N GLU A 509 -32.90 4.82 -20.72
CA GLU A 509 -32.23 6.00 -20.21
C GLU A 509 -32.78 6.44 -18.83
N PRO A 510 -32.01 7.24 -18.06
CA PRO A 510 -32.48 7.83 -16.82
C PRO A 510 -33.82 8.56 -16.98
N SER A 511 -34.83 8.08 -16.27
CA SER A 511 -36.20 8.60 -16.33
C SER A 511 -36.81 8.70 -14.93
N ALA A 512 -38.00 9.29 -14.83
CA ALA A 512 -38.75 9.28 -13.56
C ALA A 512 -39.10 7.86 -13.11
N GLU A 513 -39.20 6.92 -14.05
CA GLU A 513 -39.47 5.52 -13.75
C GLU A 513 -38.21 4.81 -13.26
N HIS A 514 -37.10 4.96 -13.99
CA HIS A 514 -35.78 4.42 -13.65
C HIS A 514 -34.79 5.57 -13.44
N PRO A 515 -34.62 6.09 -12.21
CA PRO A 515 -33.83 7.32 -11.96
C PRO A 515 -32.40 7.26 -12.51
N PHE A 516 -31.78 6.07 -12.51
CA PHE A 516 -30.44 5.82 -13.04
C PHE A 516 -30.45 5.00 -14.35
N GLY A 517 -31.62 4.81 -14.95
CA GLY A 517 -31.82 3.94 -16.12
C GLY A 517 -31.75 2.45 -15.79
N THR A 518 -31.77 1.63 -16.83
CA THR A 518 -31.60 0.17 -16.74
C THR A 518 -30.31 -0.30 -17.43
N ASP A 519 -29.84 -1.49 -17.06
CA ASP A 519 -28.66 -2.11 -17.66
C ASP A 519 -28.97 -2.97 -18.91
N ASN A 520 -27.94 -3.63 -19.44
CA ASN A 520 -28.02 -4.54 -20.60
C ASN A 520 -29.08 -5.63 -20.46
N SER A 521 -29.32 -6.09 -19.24
CA SER A 521 -30.26 -7.17 -18.96
C SER A 521 -31.62 -6.64 -18.51
N GLY A 522 -31.80 -5.32 -18.40
CA GLY A 522 -33.03 -4.68 -17.92
C GLY A 522 -33.09 -4.46 -16.41
N PHE A 523 -32.01 -4.68 -15.66
CA PHE A 523 -32.03 -4.40 -14.23
C PHE A 523 -32.06 -2.89 -13.96
N ASP A 524 -32.87 -2.48 -12.97
CA ASP A 524 -32.91 -1.10 -12.49
C ASP A 524 -31.58 -0.73 -11.80
N VAL A 525 -30.83 0.20 -12.40
CA VAL A 525 -29.48 0.57 -11.93
C VAL A 525 -29.56 1.27 -10.57
N PHE A 526 -30.61 2.04 -10.31
CA PHE A 526 -30.75 2.83 -9.08
C PHE A 526 -30.81 1.94 -7.85
N ILE A 527 -31.74 0.97 -7.85
CA ILE A 527 -31.90 0.09 -6.70
C ILE A 527 -30.71 -0.85 -6.53
N ARG A 528 -30.10 -1.30 -7.64
CA ARG A 528 -28.90 -2.13 -7.59
C ARG A 528 -27.70 -1.38 -7.03
N VAL A 529 -27.50 -0.10 -7.38
CA VAL A 529 -26.43 0.72 -6.79
C VAL A 529 -26.60 0.86 -5.28
N ILE A 530 -27.83 1.10 -4.82
CA ILE A 530 -28.12 1.24 -3.38
C ILE A 530 -27.97 -0.08 -2.65
N TYR A 531 -28.50 -1.18 -3.21
CA TYR A 531 -28.38 -2.51 -2.61
C TYR A 531 -26.94 -3.00 -2.59
N ALA A 532 -26.15 -2.76 -3.65
CA ALA A 532 -24.74 -3.16 -3.74
C ALA A 532 -23.89 -2.60 -2.59
N ALA A 533 -24.24 -1.43 -2.04
CA ALA A 533 -23.58 -0.90 -0.85
C ALA A 533 -23.61 -1.90 0.33
N ARG A 534 -24.66 -2.72 0.48
CA ARG A 534 -24.71 -3.77 1.50
C ARG A 534 -23.66 -4.85 1.25
N THR A 535 -23.54 -5.31 0.01
CA THR A 535 -22.60 -6.34 -0.40
C THR A 535 -21.16 -5.85 -0.25
N ASP A 536 -20.86 -4.69 -0.82
CA ASP A 536 -19.49 -4.21 -1.02
C ASP A 536 -18.89 -3.73 0.29
N LEU A 537 -19.68 -3.00 1.10
CA LEU A 537 -19.24 -2.57 2.43
C LEU A 537 -19.06 -3.75 3.37
N TRP A 538 -19.88 -4.81 3.26
CA TRP A 538 -19.72 -6.01 4.08
C TRP A 538 -18.45 -6.78 3.71
N ILE A 539 -18.19 -7.01 2.43
CA ILE A 539 -16.98 -7.71 1.96
C ILE A 539 -15.73 -6.94 2.41
N ALA A 540 -15.69 -5.63 2.18
CA ALA A 540 -14.57 -4.78 2.60
C ALA A 540 -14.39 -4.79 4.12
N PHE A 541 -15.47 -4.61 4.88
CA PHE A 541 -15.42 -4.62 6.34
C PHE A 541 -14.96 -5.96 6.90
N ALA A 542 -15.56 -7.07 6.47
CA ALA A 542 -15.22 -8.40 6.94
C ALA A 542 -13.75 -8.76 6.63
N GLY A 543 -13.33 -8.55 5.37
CA GLY A 543 -11.95 -8.82 4.95
C GLY A 543 -10.92 -8.01 5.75
N VAL A 544 -11.13 -6.70 5.88
CA VAL A 544 -10.21 -5.82 6.60
C VAL A 544 -10.24 -6.05 8.11
N ALA A 545 -11.41 -6.28 8.71
CA ALA A 545 -11.52 -6.54 10.15
C ALA A 545 -10.81 -7.84 10.54
N ILE A 546 -11.03 -8.93 9.80
CA ILE A 546 -10.34 -10.20 10.03
C ILE A 546 -8.83 -10.03 9.84
N SER A 547 -8.41 -9.32 8.79
CA SER A 547 -6.99 -8.98 8.54
C SER A 547 -6.35 -8.21 9.68
N ALA A 548 -7.07 -7.21 10.22
CA ALA A 548 -6.58 -6.39 11.32
C ALA A 548 -6.42 -7.23 12.58
N VAL A 549 -7.41 -8.06 12.91
CA VAL A 549 -7.35 -8.96 14.08
C VAL A 549 -6.17 -9.92 13.97
N LEU A 550 -6.07 -10.66 12.86
CA LEU A 550 -5.00 -11.65 12.66
C LEU A 550 -3.63 -10.98 12.55
N GLY A 551 -3.53 -9.94 11.72
CA GLY A 551 -2.28 -9.23 11.47
C GLY A 551 -1.76 -8.54 12.73
N ILE A 552 -2.59 -7.77 13.45
CA ILE A 552 -2.16 -7.12 14.69
C ILE A 552 -1.72 -8.15 15.72
N PHE A 553 -2.48 -9.25 15.88
CA PHE A 553 -2.12 -10.31 16.81
C PHE A 553 -0.77 -10.95 16.47
N LEU A 554 -0.57 -11.37 15.22
CA LEU A 554 0.69 -11.96 14.77
C LEU A 554 1.85 -10.95 14.86
N GLY A 555 1.61 -9.69 14.50
CA GLY A 555 2.61 -8.62 14.56
C GLY A 555 3.07 -8.32 15.99
N MET A 556 2.14 -8.33 16.95
CA MET A 556 2.47 -8.22 18.37
C MET A 556 3.32 -9.39 18.86
N LEU A 557 2.96 -10.62 18.52
CA LEU A 557 3.72 -11.81 18.91
C LEU A 557 5.15 -11.76 18.36
N VAL A 558 5.30 -11.33 17.11
CA VAL A 558 6.59 -11.20 16.45
C VAL A 558 7.42 -10.06 17.05
N GLY A 559 6.85 -8.85 17.17
CA GLY A 559 7.57 -7.68 17.70
C GLY A 559 7.95 -7.81 19.18
N TYR A 560 7.17 -8.55 19.97
CA TYR A 560 7.46 -8.80 21.39
C TYR A 560 8.39 -10.00 21.60
N SER A 561 8.66 -10.80 20.56
CA SER A 561 9.63 -11.89 20.64
C SER A 561 11.04 -11.35 20.88
N ARG A 562 11.73 -11.89 21.90
CA ARG A 562 13.17 -11.63 22.10
C ARG A 562 14.05 -12.37 21.09
N LYS A 563 13.48 -13.36 20.38
CA LYS A 563 14.22 -14.18 19.41
C LYS A 563 14.21 -13.50 18.05
N ARG A 564 15.35 -12.93 17.66
CA ARG A 564 15.52 -12.21 16.39
C ARG A 564 15.14 -13.06 15.16
N TRP A 565 15.44 -14.36 15.16
CA TRP A 565 15.10 -15.21 14.02
C TRP A 565 13.59 -15.33 13.77
N VAL A 566 12.74 -15.23 14.81
CA VAL A 566 11.28 -15.25 14.64
C VAL A 566 10.83 -14.02 13.86
N ASP A 567 11.41 -12.87 14.21
CA ASP A 567 11.18 -11.61 13.53
C ASP A 567 11.69 -11.63 12.09
N ASP A 568 12.92 -12.08 11.88
CA ASP A 568 13.51 -12.18 10.54
C ASP A 568 12.68 -13.12 9.63
N VAL A 569 12.31 -14.32 10.10
CA VAL A 569 11.52 -15.29 9.31
C VAL A 569 10.10 -14.80 9.06
N ALA A 570 9.44 -14.23 10.07
CA ALA A 570 8.07 -13.75 9.90
C ALA A 570 8.00 -12.56 8.93
N MET A 571 8.91 -11.58 9.09
CA MET A 571 8.99 -10.46 8.15
C MET A 571 9.36 -10.94 6.75
N ARG A 572 10.15 -12.01 6.63
CA ARG A 572 10.47 -12.60 5.34
C ARG A 572 9.26 -13.18 4.61
N ILE A 573 8.38 -13.88 5.33
CA ILE A 573 7.13 -14.40 4.77
C ILE A 573 6.21 -13.25 4.34
N VAL A 574 6.09 -12.23 5.19
CA VAL A 574 5.34 -10.99 4.87
C VAL A 574 5.90 -10.34 3.60
N ASP A 575 7.22 -10.22 3.48
CA ASP A 575 7.88 -9.65 2.31
C ASP A 575 7.61 -10.50 1.05
N MET A 576 7.65 -11.84 1.15
CA MET A 576 7.31 -12.74 0.03
C MET A 576 5.89 -12.52 -0.48
N ILE A 577 4.91 -12.40 0.43
CA ILE A 577 3.50 -12.16 0.06
C ILE A 577 3.31 -10.78 -0.58
N GLN A 578 4.02 -9.76 -0.09
CA GLN A 578 3.87 -8.38 -0.57
C GLN A 578 4.63 -8.09 -1.87
N VAL A 579 5.50 -8.99 -2.33
CA VAL A 579 6.15 -8.87 -3.65
C VAL A 579 5.17 -9.10 -4.79
N PHE A 580 4.09 -9.83 -4.54
CA PHE A 580 3.11 -10.11 -5.56
C PHE A 580 2.21 -8.91 -5.90
N PRO A 581 1.78 -8.77 -7.16
CA PRO A 581 0.75 -7.81 -7.52
C PRO A 581 -0.55 -8.16 -6.81
N VAL A 582 -1.07 -7.21 -6.02
CA VAL A 582 -2.23 -7.39 -5.14
C VAL A 582 -3.44 -7.93 -5.90
N LEU A 583 -3.78 -7.32 -7.04
CA LEU A 583 -4.94 -7.71 -7.83
C LEU A 583 -4.78 -9.12 -8.37
N ILE A 584 -3.61 -9.50 -8.83
CA ILE A 584 -3.39 -10.80 -9.47
C ILE A 584 -3.47 -11.93 -8.46
N VAL A 585 -2.88 -11.77 -7.28
CA VAL A 585 -3.04 -12.75 -6.20
C VAL A 585 -4.51 -12.89 -5.83
N ALA A 586 -5.24 -11.77 -5.72
CA ALA A 586 -6.66 -11.82 -5.43
C ALA A 586 -7.45 -12.55 -6.53
N VAL A 587 -7.26 -12.18 -7.80
CA VAL A 587 -7.96 -12.79 -8.94
C VAL A 587 -7.62 -14.29 -8.99
N ALA A 588 -6.35 -14.67 -8.90
CA ALA A 588 -5.91 -16.06 -8.89
C ALA A 588 -6.54 -16.84 -7.72
N MET A 589 -6.48 -16.32 -6.50
CA MET A 589 -7.07 -16.99 -5.33
C MET A 589 -8.57 -17.21 -5.49
N VAL A 590 -9.30 -16.21 -5.99
CA VAL A 590 -10.76 -16.30 -6.16
C VAL A 590 -11.13 -17.19 -7.34
N ALA A 591 -10.46 -17.05 -8.49
CA ALA A 591 -10.69 -17.88 -9.66
C ALA A 591 -10.46 -19.37 -9.35
N PHE A 592 -9.40 -19.68 -8.59
CA PHE A 592 -9.05 -21.06 -8.25
C PHE A 592 -9.91 -21.64 -7.12
N SER A 593 -10.23 -20.85 -6.10
CA SER A 593 -11.07 -21.33 -4.99
C SER A 593 -12.57 -21.34 -5.34
N GLY A 594 -12.95 -20.73 -6.46
CA GLY A 594 -14.32 -20.55 -6.94
C GLY A 594 -14.86 -19.13 -6.70
N ASN A 595 -15.73 -18.66 -7.61
CA ASN A 595 -16.36 -17.35 -7.54
C ASN A 595 -17.42 -17.28 -6.43
N SER A 596 -17.00 -16.95 -5.21
CA SER A 596 -17.89 -16.75 -4.05
C SER A 596 -17.47 -15.56 -3.19
N LEU A 597 -18.42 -14.93 -2.51
CA LEU A 597 -18.15 -13.81 -1.59
C LEU A 597 -17.14 -14.21 -0.51
N THR A 598 -17.25 -15.45 -0.01
CA THR A 598 -16.34 -16.00 1.01
C THR A 598 -14.90 -16.06 0.51
N ASN A 599 -14.68 -16.48 -0.73
CA ASN A 599 -13.34 -16.56 -1.31
C ASN A 599 -12.75 -15.18 -1.57
N VAL A 600 -13.56 -14.20 -1.95
CA VAL A 600 -13.14 -12.79 -2.05
C VAL A 600 -12.70 -12.26 -0.68
N ILE A 601 -13.44 -12.55 0.39
CA ILE A 601 -13.06 -12.16 1.76
C ILE A 601 -11.72 -12.79 2.16
N TRP A 602 -11.52 -14.09 1.90
CA TRP A 602 -10.25 -14.76 2.23
C TRP A 602 -9.06 -14.24 1.41
N ALA A 603 -9.27 -13.88 0.14
CA ALA A 603 -8.26 -13.21 -0.67
C ALA A 603 -7.87 -11.86 -0.05
N LEU A 604 -8.86 -11.04 0.36
CA LEU A 604 -8.58 -9.80 1.08
C LEU A 604 -7.83 -10.03 2.39
N VAL A 605 -8.15 -11.09 3.13
CA VAL A 605 -7.46 -11.45 4.38
C VAL A 605 -5.99 -11.75 4.14
N PHE A 606 -5.70 -12.60 3.15
CA PHE A 606 -4.35 -12.98 2.77
C PHE A 606 -3.50 -11.76 2.38
N ILE A 607 -4.10 -10.82 1.65
CA ILE A 607 -3.43 -9.62 1.14
C ILE A 607 -3.21 -8.57 2.24
N ASN A 608 -4.20 -8.35 3.11
CA ASN A 608 -4.16 -7.23 4.07
C ASN A 608 -3.54 -7.60 5.42
N ALA A 609 -3.62 -8.86 5.86
CA ALA A 609 -3.04 -9.28 7.15
C ALA A 609 -1.53 -8.96 7.26
N PRO A 610 -0.69 -9.15 6.22
CA PRO A 610 0.72 -8.73 6.23
C PRO A 610 0.92 -7.23 6.52
N ILE A 611 0.01 -6.37 6.07
CA ILE A 611 0.11 -4.92 6.27
C ILE A 611 -0.10 -4.57 7.76
N PHE A 612 -1.14 -5.15 8.37
CA PHE A 612 -1.40 -4.99 9.81
C PHE A 612 -0.33 -5.65 10.68
N MET A 613 0.22 -6.78 10.23
CA MET A 613 1.31 -7.47 10.91
C MET A 613 2.58 -6.62 10.98
N ARG A 614 2.97 -6.02 9.85
CA ARG A 614 4.12 -5.12 9.77
C ARG A 614 3.93 -3.88 10.64
N LEU A 615 2.73 -3.28 10.59
CA LEU A 615 2.37 -2.12 11.41
C LEU A 615 2.46 -2.44 12.90
N ALA A 616 1.76 -3.47 13.37
CA ALA A 616 1.74 -3.84 14.78
C ALA A 616 3.15 -4.21 15.28
N ARG A 617 3.93 -4.95 14.48
CA ARG A 617 5.33 -5.26 14.80
C ARG A 617 6.16 -3.98 14.99
N GLY A 618 6.06 -3.01 14.08
CA GLY A 618 6.78 -1.73 14.19
C GLY A 618 6.41 -0.93 15.44
N GLU A 619 5.12 -0.87 15.76
CA GLU A 619 4.62 -0.19 16.96
C GLU A 619 5.06 -0.91 18.24
N VAL A 620 5.01 -2.24 18.28
CA VAL A 620 5.47 -3.02 19.44
C VAL A 620 6.96 -2.85 19.70
N LEU A 621 7.79 -2.78 18.66
CA LEU A 621 9.23 -2.52 18.81
C LEU A 621 9.50 -1.19 19.51
N THR A 622 8.64 -0.19 19.30
CA THR A 622 8.74 1.12 19.97
C THR A 622 8.18 1.05 21.39
N VAL A 623 6.98 0.51 21.55
CA VAL A 623 6.26 0.47 22.85
C VAL A 623 6.98 -0.39 23.89
N ARG A 624 7.64 -1.48 23.48
CA ARG A 624 8.33 -2.39 24.41
C ARG A 624 9.53 -1.75 25.12
N GLU A 625 10.05 -0.64 24.60
CA GLU A 625 11.16 0.12 25.19
C GLU A 625 10.67 1.10 26.26
N HIS A 626 9.36 1.24 26.46
CA HIS A 626 8.81 2.08 27.51
C HIS A 626 8.93 1.45 28.90
N ARG A 627 9.31 2.28 29.89
CA ARG A 627 9.52 1.87 31.30
C ARG A 627 8.34 1.15 31.94
N TYR A 628 7.09 1.46 31.57
CA TYR A 628 5.91 0.79 32.13
C TYR A 628 5.76 -0.67 31.68
N ILE A 629 6.32 -1.04 30.52
CA ILE A 629 6.36 -2.42 30.05
C ILE A 629 7.39 -3.22 30.87
N GLU A 630 8.55 -2.62 31.16
CA GLU A 630 9.56 -3.23 32.03
C GLU A 630 9.01 -3.45 33.45
N ALA A 631 8.33 -2.44 34.00
CA ALA A 631 7.67 -2.54 35.30
C ALA A 631 6.59 -3.64 35.32
N ALA A 632 5.78 -3.76 34.25
CA ALA A 632 4.79 -4.82 34.13
C ALA A 632 5.43 -6.22 34.16
N GLY A 633 6.60 -6.39 33.53
CA GLY A 633 7.38 -7.63 33.61
C GLY A 633 7.97 -7.88 35.00
N ALA A 634 8.50 -6.86 35.66
CA ALA A 634 9.04 -6.95 37.01
C ALA A 634 7.99 -7.32 38.06
N MET A 635 6.73 -6.93 37.85
CA MET A 635 5.57 -7.33 38.67
C MET A 635 5.10 -8.78 38.44
N GLY A 636 5.76 -9.54 37.55
CA GLY A 636 5.45 -10.95 37.29
C GLY A 636 4.29 -11.18 36.31
N ASN A 637 3.89 -10.18 35.51
CA ASN A 637 2.87 -10.40 34.49
C ASN A 637 3.36 -11.40 33.43
N SER A 638 2.47 -12.31 33.01
CA SER A 638 2.74 -13.17 31.86
C SER A 638 2.92 -12.35 30.58
N ARG A 639 3.64 -12.91 29.59
CA ARG A 639 3.88 -12.23 28.30
C ARG A 639 2.58 -11.89 27.58
N ILE A 640 1.63 -12.81 27.57
CA ILE A 640 0.31 -12.63 26.94
C ILE A 640 -0.48 -11.54 27.68
N ARG A 641 -0.47 -11.55 29.01
CA ARG A 641 -1.12 -10.51 29.81
C ARG A 641 -0.50 -9.13 29.56
N THR A 642 0.82 -9.05 29.43
CA THR A 642 1.53 -7.80 29.12
C THR A 642 1.16 -7.30 27.72
N LEU A 643 1.15 -8.19 26.73
CA LEU A 643 0.73 -7.86 25.37
C LEU A 643 -0.69 -7.33 25.32
N VAL A 644 -1.66 -8.05 25.91
CA VAL A 644 -3.08 -7.69 25.77
C VAL A 644 -3.48 -6.52 26.65
N LYS A 645 -2.97 -6.42 27.89
CA LYS A 645 -3.38 -5.34 28.81
C LYS A 645 -2.56 -4.06 28.64
N HIS A 646 -1.30 -4.14 28.21
CA HIS A 646 -0.41 -2.97 28.17
C HIS A 646 0.07 -2.59 26.76
N VAL A 647 0.27 -3.54 25.85
CA VAL A 647 0.77 -3.23 24.49
C VAL A 647 -0.38 -2.94 23.53
N LEU A 648 -1.35 -3.85 23.43
CA LEU A 648 -2.47 -3.78 22.49
C LEU A 648 -3.21 -2.44 22.58
N PRO A 649 -3.65 -1.95 23.75
CA PRO A 649 -4.40 -0.69 23.83
C PRO A 649 -3.63 0.53 23.31
N ASN A 650 -2.30 0.51 23.39
CA ASN A 650 -1.45 1.60 22.91
C ASN A 650 -1.29 1.58 21.38
N ILE A 651 -1.15 0.40 20.79
CA ILE A 651 -0.95 0.26 19.33
C ILE A 651 -2.27 0.29 18.53
N MET A 652 -3.40 0.02 19.18
CA MET A 652 -4.73 0.03 18.53
C MET A 652 -5.05 1.37 17.86
N SER A 653 -4.52 2.48 18.39
CA SER A 653 -4.75 3.81 17.81
C SER A 653 -4.27 3.93 16.36
N GLN A 654 -3.10 3.35 16.04
CA GLN A 654 -2.57 3.29 14.68
C GLN A 654 -3.30 2.25 13.85
N GLY A 655 -3.66 1.11 14.46
CA GLY A 655 -4.43 0.05 13.81
C GLY A 655 -5.78 0.54 13.28
N ILE A 656 -6.50 1.38 14.04
CA ILE A 656 -7.81 1.92 13.63
C ILE A 656 -7.67 2.91 12.46
N VAL A 657 -6.66 3.78 12.49
CA VAL A 657 -6.38 4.69 11.37
C VAL A 657 -6.05 3.89 10.11
N GLN A 658 -5.18 2.87 10.23
CA GLN A 658 -4.85 1.99 9.12
C GLN A 658 -6.07 1.23 8.60
N MET A 659 -6.97 0.79 9.49
CA MET A 659 -8.21 0.09 9.10
C MET A 659 -9.07 0.97 8.19
N GLY A 660 -9.26 2.25 8.52
CA GLY A 660 -10.01 3.18 7.67
C GLY A 660 -9.40 3.32 6.26
N ILE A 661 -8.07 3.44 6.17
CA ILE A 661 -7.36 3.48 4.89
C ILE A 661 -7.56 2.18 4.10
N GLN A 662 -7.44 1.02 4.77
CA GLN A 662 -7.59 -0.27 4.10
C GLN A 662 -9.02 -0.59 3.67
N LEU A 663 -10.04 -0.04 4.33
CA LEU A 663 -11.42 -0.18 3.87
C LEU A 663 -11.61 0.46 2.48
N GLY A 664 -11.03 1.64 2.25
CA GLY A 664 -11.04 2.28 0.93
C GLY A 664 -10.36 1.42 -0.14
N TYR A 665 -9.15 0.93 0.14
CA TYR A 665 -8.43 0.06 -0.79
C TYR A 665 -9.11 -1.29 -1.01
N ALA A 666 -9.76 -1.85 0.02
CA ALA A 666 -10.49 -3.10 -0.11
C ALA A 666 -11.68 -2.95 -1.07
N ILE A 667 -12.43 -1.84 -0.99
CA ILE A 667 -13.53 -1.57 -1.94
C ILE A 667 -13.00 -1.47 -3.37
N LEU A 668 -11.92 -0.72 -3.60
CA LEU A 668 -11.29 -0.62 -4.92
C LEU A 668 -10.82 -1.98 -5.43
N THR A 669 -10.26 -2.82 -4.54
CA THR A 669 -9.80 -4.16 -4.88
C THR A 669 -10.96 -5.08 -5.25
N VAL A 670 -12.05 -5.09 -4.46
CA VAL A 670 -13.25 -5.89 -4.72
C VAL A 670 -13.90 -5.48 -6.05
N ALA A 671 -14.07 -4.18 -6.26
CA ALA A 671 -14.64 -3.67 -7.50
C ALA A 671 -13.73 -3.99 -8.71
N GLY A 672 -12.40 -3.89 -8.55
CA GLY A 672 -11.45 -4.27 -9.59
C GLY A 672 -11.46 -5.77 -9.92
N LEU A 673 -11.61 -6.63 -8.90
CA LEU A 673 -11.77 -8.08 -9.09
C LEU A 673 -13.03 -8.40 -9.91
N ALA A 674 -14.16 -7.86 -9.47
CA ALA A 674 -15.44 -8.05 -10.14
C ALA A 674 -15.44 -7.44 -11.55
N PHE A 675 -14.75 -6.30 -11.74
CA PHE A 675 -14.53 -5.71 -13.06
C PHE A 675 -13.74 -6.62 -14.01
N LEU A 676 -12.80 -7.41 -13.49
CA LEU A 676 -12.09 -8.43 -14.26
C LEU A 676 -12.90 -9.73 -14.45
N GLY A 677 -14.17 -9.76 -14.04
CA GLY A 677 -15.05 -10.92 -14.17
C GLY A 677 -14.80 -12.00 -13.12
N VAL A 678 -14.07 -11.71 -12.05
CA VAL A 678 -13.74 -12.67 -10.99
C VAL A 678 -14.35 -12.24 -9.66
N GLY A 679 -14.90 -13.19 -8.90
CA GLY A 679 -15.57 -12.92 -7.63
C GLY A 679 -17.09 -12.86 -7.76
N VAL A 680 -17.71 -11.80 -7.25
CA VAL A 680 -19.17 -11.67 -7.23
C VAL A 680 -19.67 -11.34 -8.63
N GLN A 681 -20.63 -12.11 -9.12
CA GLN A 681 -21.21 -11.94 -10.45
C GLN A 681 -22.73 -11.75 -10.37
N ALA A 682 -23.32 -11.26 -11.46
CA ALA A 682 -24.77 -11.17 -11.62
C ALA A 682 -25.43 -12.55 -11.39
N PRO A 683 -26.62 -12.63 -10.74
CA PRO A 683 -27.57 -11.54 -10.47
C PRO A 683 -27.30 -10.73 -9.19
N THR A 684 -26.26 -11.06 -8.41
CA THR A 684 -25.95 -10.31 -7.19
C THR A 684 -25.51 -8.89 -7.55
N ALA A 685 -26.04 -7.87 -6.85
CA ALA A 685 -25.61 -6.49 -7.05
C ALA A 685 -24.31 -6.20 -6.28
N GLU A 686 -23.29 -5.76 -7.03
CA GLU A 686 -21.93 -5.40 -6.60
C GLU A 686 -21.41 -4.35 -7.61
N TRP A 687 -20.81 -3.25 -7.16
CA TRP A 687 -20.55 -2.09 -8.03
C TRP A 687 -19.58 -2.38 -9.18
N GLY A 688 -18.53 -3.18 -8.98
CA GLY A 688 -17.58 -3.56 -10.04
C GLY A 688 -18.21 -4.40 -11.14
N SER A 689 -19.06 -5.36 -10.79
CA SER A 689 -19.80 -6.22 -11.74
C SER A 689 -20.83 -5.44 -12.54
N MET A 690 -21.43 -4.41 -11.93
CA MET A 690 -22.33 -3.47 -12.64
C MET A 690 -21.55 -2.66 -13.67
N ILE A 691 -20.36 -2.16 -13.31
CA ILE A 691 -19.48 -1.44 -14.24
C ILE A 691 -19.01 -2.36 -15.38
N LEU A 692 -18.61 -3.60 -15.07
CA LEU A 692 -18.25 -4.59 -16.08
C LEU A 692 -19.38 -4.80 -17.08
N SER A 693 -20.61 -4.96 -16.58
CA SER A 693 -21.79 -5.20 -17.41
C SER A 693 -22.09 -4.03 -18.35
N GLY A 694 -21.75 -2.79 -17.96
CA GLY A 694 -21.97 -1.58 -18.76
C GLY A 694 -20.77 -1.13 -19.60
N LYS A 695 -19.57 -1.71 -19.42
CA LYS A 695 -18.32 -1.16 -19.97
C LYS A 695 -18.35 -0.99 -21.50
N ASP A 696 -18.94 -1.95 -22.21
CA ASP A 696 -18.95 -1.97 -23.68
C ASP A 696 -20.00 -1.02 -24.27
N ASN A 697 -20.94 -0.55 -23.45
CA ASN A 697 -21.98 0.38 -23.91
C ASN A 697 -21.56 1.85 -23.78
N ILE A 698 -20.40 2.11 -23.17
CA ILE A 698 -19.95 3.49 -22.97
C ILE A 698 -19.58 4.17 -24.28
N VAL A 699 -19.09 3.38 -25.23
CA VAL A 699 -18.76 3.81 -26.60
C VAL A 699 -20.01 4.01 -27.46
N THR A 700 -21.17 3.51 -27.03
CA THR A 700 -22.46 3.70 -27.71
C THR A 700 -23.35 4.73 -27.02
N GLY A 701 -22.87 5.34 -25.93
CA GLY A 701 -23.54 6.44 -25.24
C GLY A 701 -24.32 6.07 -23.98
N GLN A 702 -24.37 4.79 -23.57
CA GLN A 702 -25.14 4.36 -22.38
C GLN A 702 -24.33 4.50 -21.09
N TRP A 703 -23.91 5.73 -20.81
CA TRP A 703 -22.99 6.09 -19.73
C TRP A 703 -23.51 5.81 -18.32
N TRP A 704 -24.83 5.81 -18.11
CA TRP A 704 -25.44 5.69 -16.78
C TRP A 704 -25.11 4.36 -16.09
N THR A 705 -25.02 3.28 -16.87
CA THR A 705 -24.74 1.92 -16.39
C THR A 705 -23.39 1.82 -15.67
N VAL A 706 -22.40 2.64 -16.05
CA VAL A 706 -21.07 2.69 -15.44
C VAL A 706 -20.94 3.85 -14.45
N THR A 707 -21.60 4.98 -14.73
CA THR A 707 -21.39 6.24 -13.99
C THR A 707 -21.87 6.14 -12.55
N PHE A 708 -23.11 5.67 -12.32
CA PHE A 708 -23.69 5.65 -10.98
C PHE A 708 -23.02 4.64 -10.02
N PRO A 709 -22.72 3.40 -10.43
CA PRO A 709 -21.94 2.49 -9.58
C PRO A 709 -20.55 3.04 -9.26
N GLY A 710 -19.85 3.66 -10.22
CA GLY A 710 -18.52 4.22 -9.95
C GLY A 710 -18.54 5.45 -9.06
N LEU A 711 -19.57 6.29 -9.14
CA LEU A 711 -19.80 7.37 -8.17
C LEU A 711 -20.05 6.82 -6.77
N ALA A 712 -20.78 5.70 -6.63
CA ALA A 712 -20.99 5.06 -5.34
C ALA A 712 -19.66 4.54 -4.74
N ILE A 713 -18.80 3.93 -5.55
CA ILE A 713 -17.44 3.55 -5.12
C ILE A 713 -16.65 4.79 -4.66
N LEU A 714 -16.63 5.86 -5.47
CA LEU A 714 -15.91 7.10 -5.16
C LEU A 714 -16.37 7.69 -3.83
N VAL A 715 -17.69 7.76 -3.60
CA VAL A 715 -18.28 8.28 -2.36
C VAL A 715 -17.92 7.39 -1.16
N ALA A 716 -17.99 6.06 -1.32
CA ALA A 716 -17.62 5.13 -0.24
C ALA A 716 -16.13 5.25 0.15
N VAL A 717 -15.23 5.24 -0.85
CA VAL A 717 -13.79 5.35 -0.62
C VAL A 717 -13.43 6.72 -0.01
N ALA A 718 -14.04 7.80 -0.49
CA ALA A 718 -13.90 9.13 0.11
C ALA A 718 -14.39 9.15 1.56
N GLY A 719 -15.53 8.51 1.85
CA GLY A 719 -16.08 8.39 3.21
C GLY A 719 -15.12 7.71 4.18
N PHE A 720 -14.53 6.57 3.80
CA PHE A 720 -13.55 5.87 4.63
C PHE A 720 -12.23 6.63 4.78
N ASN A 721 -11.74 7.28 3.73
CA ASN A 721 -10.54 8.11 3.81
C ASN A 721 -10.73 9.31 4.75
N LEU A 722 -11.91 9.96 4.72
CA LEU A 722 -12.26 11.05 5.64
C LEU A 722 -12.37 10.56 7.08
N LEU A 723 -12.96 9.38 7.30
CA LEU A 723 -13.00 8.73 8.62
C LEU A 723 -11.59 8.47 9.15
N ALA A 724 -10.69 7.92 8.33
CA ALA A 724 -9.31 7.64 8.72
C ALA A 724 -8.55 8.91 9.11
N ASP A 725 -8.61 9.95 8.28
CA ASP A 725 -8.01 11.26 8.56
C ASP A 725 -8.60 11.90 9.84
N GLY A 726 -9.91 11.74 10.03
CA GLY A 726 -10.62 12.20 11.22
C GLY A 726 -10.13 11.51 12.49
N VAL A 727 -10.00 10.19 12.48
CA VAL A 727 -9.46 9.42 13.62
C VAL A 727 -7.99 9.78 13.89
N ALA A 728 -7.18 9.96 12.84
CA ALA A 728 -5.78 10.36 12.98
C ALA A 728 -5.65 11.72 13.68
N LYS A 729 -6.44 12.73 13.24
CA LYS A 729 -6.47 14.05 13.89
C LYS A 729 -6.93 13.99 15.34
N ALA A 730 -7.93 13.16 15.63
CA ALA A 730 -8.41 12.98 16.99
C ALA A 730 -7.28 12.55 17.92
N ARG A 731 -6.44 11.61 17.46
CA ARG A 731 -5.29 11.11 18.22
C ARG A 731 -4.24 12.20 18.47
N ASP A 732 -3.93 13.01 17.46
CA ASP A 732 -2.89 14.05 17.59
C ASP A 732 -3.29 15.15 18.57
N ILE A 733 -4.58 15.38 18.83
CA ILE A 733 -5.07 16.30 19.88
C ILE A 733 -4.82 15.74 21.30
N TYR A 734 -4.71 14.42 21.44
CA TYR A 734 -4.51 13.75 22.73
C TYR A 734 -3.04 13.54 23.12
N ARG A 735 -2.12 13.68 22.16
CA ARG A 735 -0.66 13.67 22.39
C ARG A 735 -0.18 15.09 22.60
#